data_AF-A0A9N9Y3E5-F1
#
_entry.id   AF-A0A9N9Y3E5-F1
#
_cell.length_a   1.000
_cell.length_b   1.000
_cell.length_c   1.000
_cell.angle_alpha   90.00
_cell.angle_beta   90.00
_cell.angle_gamma   90.00
#
_symmetry.space_group_name_H-M   'P 1'
#
loop_
_entity.id
_entity.type
_entity.pdbx_description
1 polymer ?
#
loop_
_entity_poly.entity_id
_entity_poly.type
_entity_poly.pdbx_seq_one_letter_code
_entity_poly.pdbx_strand_id
1 'polypeptide(L)'
;MDRPPPTHHAILVGVNWYQTQSLRGAVPDVLEIQAFFAELIPSVQLHTFTATKRDDYPGPIEEKQQWPTTGNVHYALSGVTKNSKSGDFVYIHFSCHGTTVQDEDSPNGRALALVLLNSRGEEAYFWGKVLSGHIHNMVEKGLKVTLVLDCCFSGSVTREGMIRRIKADLDIARASGFYDEPPLPERALAASSMRDVDMMFDFKIRDTSQYALLVATGPDQEAAEVQLPGTDKYNGQLSRLLLDTLKTRSDLERSIHNIYSRVCFGFEHNRLKQHPILYGNELLPFFGGYIERTRSAPSPYHPAYFEVKWEEGGRLLLQAGKAQGISDGDEFELYASTSATDGTRPDSIIAHVSKATAFRSVLEMVDATVENLRGRSWKAIIRSQAALRKYPIKISPAVPGGDSWLDELRKRSLNAFVSSGHIESRAFLLSVDLEDGFFVFRSSDGQKVPHIPALDSSQPNIREMSDLLEHLVRFHHVKDLKNTEDSGTFENSFQVEVFVNIDRPDNATSIEGGKRKADTSQVISIGHNKKAEIIIRNEAPHDLYVSVYNLSPQWGVVNALSETFTKIATKNGPGYPKMIRKFFKMRVPEGMLKNGDTSCKDILKIFVTSHPSWMYNLQLPKLNAYHGFGESSPRRSDPIAIEENWTVMSLDFHTAL
;
A
#
# COMPACT_ATOMS: atom_id res chain seq x y z
N MET A 1 10.34 31.00 -10.89
CA MET A 1 10.19 31.40 -9.48
C MET A 1 10.19 30.12 -8.67
N ASP A 2 11.21 29.90 -7.85
CA ASP A 2 11.29 28.68 -7.04
C ASP A 2 10.19 28.68 -5.98
N ARG A 3 9.45 27.57 -5.94
CA ARG A 3 8.40 27.35 -4.94
C ARG A 3 9.10 27.24 -3.57
N PRO A 4 8.60 27.91 -2.51
CA PRO A 4 9.21 27.80 -1.19
C PRO A 4 9.24 26.33 -0.74
N PRO A 5 10.26 25.92 0.04
CA PRO A 5 10.39 24.54 0.48
C PRO A 5 9.15 24.11 1.29
N PRO A 6 8.72 22.85 1.15
CA PRO A 6 7.53 22.37 1.85
C PRO A 6 7.73 22.42 3.36
N THR A 7 6.67 22.80 4.08
CA THR A 7 6.67 22.79 5.55
C THR A 7 6.28 21.41 6.08
N HIS A 8 6.72 21.12 7.31
CA HIS A 8 6.49 19.85 7.98
C HIS A 8 5.74 20.10 9.29
N HIS A 9 4.60 19.44 9.46
CA HIS A 9 3.79 19.50 10.69
C HIS A 9 3.67 18.10 11.28
N ALA A 10 3.85 17.95 12.60
CA ALA A 10 3.60 16.70 13.30
C ALA A 10 2.58 16.91 14.41
N ILE A 11 1.50 16.11 14.42
CA ILE A 11 0.50 16.07 15.48
C ILE A 11 0.67 14.75 16.23
N LEU A 12 1.05 14.82 17.50
CA LEU A 12 1.45 13.65 18.29
C LEU A 12 0.54 13.56 19.52
N VAL A 13 -0.17 12.44 19.69
CA VAL A 13 -1.17 12.25 20.74
C VAL A 13 -0.87 10.98 21.53
N GLY A 14 -0.50 11.11 22.80
CA GLY A 14 -0.15 10.00 23.69
C GLY A 14 -1.00 10.01 24.96
N VAL A 15 -1.71 8.93 25.27
CA VAL A 15 -2.62 8.87 26.43
C VAL A 15 -2.26 7.69 27.34
N ASN A 16 -1.70 7.98 28.51
CA ASN A 16 -1.49 7.00 29.58
C ASN A 16 -2.61 7.04 30.63
N TRP A 17 -3.18 8.23 30.87
CA TRP A 17 -4.22 8.46 31.86
C TRP A 17 -5.60 7.94 31.41
N TYR A 18 -6.07 6.92 32.11
CA TYR A 18 -7.42 6.36 32.04
C TYR A 18 -7.85 5.93 33.43
N GLN A 19 -9.15 6.03 33.75
CA GLN A 19 -9.64 5.74 35.10
C GLN A 19 -9.59 4.24 35.42
N THR A 20 -9.86 3.40 34.41
CA THR A 20 -10.03 1.95 34.62
C THR A 20 -8.85 1.13 34.10
N GLN A 21 -8.24 1.55 32.99
CA GLN A 21 -7.20 0.79 32.31
C GLN A 21 -6.09 1.73 31.83
N SER A 22 -5.25 2.21 32.74
CA SER A 22 -4.18 3.15 32.37
C SER A 22 -3.08 2.45 31.55
N LEU A 23 -2.52 3.17 30.57
CA LEU A 23 -1.36 2.73 29.78
C LEU A 23 -0.05 3.29 30.36
N ARG A 24 1.08 2.75 29.91
CA ARG A 24 2.42 3.19 30.34
C ARG A 24 3.28 3.68 29.19
N GLY A 25 3.14 3.08 28.01
CA GLY A 25 4.00 3.32 26.87
C GLY A 25 3.51 4.37 25.88
N ALA A 26 2.24 4.78 25.98
CA ALA A 26 1.65 5.69 24.99
C ALA A 26 2.26 7.10 25.01
N VAL A 27 2.52 7.66 26.19
CA VAL A 27 3.24 8.94 26.29
C VAL A 27 4.72 8.82 25.90
N PRO A 28 5.49 7.82 26.38
CA PRO A 28 6.86 7.60 25.91
C PRO A 28 6.99 7.53 24.38
N ASP A 29 6.09 6.81 23.70
CA ASP A 29 6.11 6.67 22.24
C ASP A 29 6.12 8.04 21.53
N VAL A 30 5.19 8.93 21.89
CA VAL A 30 5.06 10.22 21.22
C VAL A 30 6.16 11.20 21.59
N LEU A 31 6.71 11.13 22.81
CA LEU A 31 7.85 11.95 23.21
C LEU A 31 9.14 11.55 22.49
N GLU A 32 9.36 10.24 22.29
CA GLU A 32 10.50 9.75 21.50
C GLU A 32 10.39 10.15 20.03
N ILE A 33 9.20 10.04 19.43
CA ILE A 33 8.95 10.51 18.05
C ILE A 33 9.12 12.03 17.94
N GLN A 34 8.66 12.79 18.93
CA GLN A 34 8.83 14.24 18.96
C GLN A 34 10.32 14.61 18.96
N ALA A 35 11.11 13.99 19.84
CA ALA A 35 12.55 14.24 19.92
C ALA A 35 13.25 13.90 18.60
N PHE A 36 12.91 12.74 18.02
CA PHE A 36 13.43 12.29 16.73
C PHE A 36 13.17 13.29 15.59
N PHE A 37 11.93 13.79 15.44
CA PHE A 37 11.63 14.77 14.41
C PHE A 37 12.27 16.14 14.68
N ALA A 38 12.31 16.59 15.93
CA ALA A 38 12.95 17.85 16.29
C ALA A 38 14.46 17.84 15.94
N GLU A 39 15.11 16.68 16.13
CA GLU A 39 16.52 16.49 15.79
C GLU A 39 16.75 16.51 14.27
N LEU A 40 15.95 15.76 13.50
CA LEU A 40 16.18 15.60 12.06
C LEU A 40 15.62 16.73 11.19
N ILE A 41 14.56 17.39 11.64
CA ILE A 41 13.88 18.48 10.92
C ILE A 41 13.73 19.67 11.89
N PRO A 42 14.75 20.53 12.03
CA PRO A 42 14.69 21.66 12.97
C PRO A 42 13.54 22.65 12.74
N SER A 43 12.97 22.66 11.53
CA SER A 43 11.83 23.52 11.15
C SER A 43 10.46 22.85 11.30
N VAL A 44 10.40 21.62 11.84
CA VAL A 44 9.13 20.91 12.02
C VAL A 44 8.26 21.63 13.05
N GLN A 45 6.98 21.80 12.72
CA GLN A 45 5.98 22.35 13.63
C GLN A 45 5.34 21.20 14.42
N LEU A 46 5.67 21.12 15.71
CA LEU A 46 5.23 20.06 16.61
C LEU A 46 3.98 20.48 17.39
N HIS A 47 2.95 19.63 17.35
CA HIS A 47 1.72 19.76 18.11
C HIS A 47 1.55 18.50 18.97
N THR A 48 2.17 18.49 20.15
CA THR A 48 2.14 17.32 21.05
C THR A 48 1.11 17.49 22.15
N PHE A 49 0.29 16.45 22.33
CA PHE A 49 -0.71 16.34 23.38
C PHE A 49 -0.49 15.04 24.16
N THR A 50 -0.24 15.16 25.47
CA THR A 50 0.04 14.00 26.33
C THR A 50 -0.79 14.01 27.60
N ALA A 51 -1.12 12.82 28.08
CA ALA A 51 -1.73 12.64 29.38
C ALA A 51 -0.99 11.55 30.18
N THR A 52 -0.01 11.98 30.96
CA THR A 52 0.81 11.09 31.79
C THR A 52 0.10 10.78 33.11
N LYS A 53 0.05 9.50 33.47
CA LYS A 53 -0.43 9.06 34.78
C LYS A 53 0.67 9.16 35.84
N ARG A 54 0.32 9.67 37.02
CA ARG A 54 1.13 9.62 38.24
C ARG A 54 0.25 9.15 39.39
N ASP A 55 0.71 8.20 40.20
CA ASP A 55 -0.14 7.53 41.20
C ASP A 55 -0.65 8.45 42.33
N ASP A 56 0.02 9.58 42.55
CA ASP A 56 -0.28 10.58 43.57
C ASP A 56 -1.04 11.81 43.03
N TYR A 57 -1.48 11.78 41.77
CA TYR A 57 -2.18 12.90 41.13
C TYR A 57 -3.51 12.47 40.49
N PRO A 58 -4.65 13.12 40.81
CA PRO A 58 -5.98 12.70 40.35
C PRO A 58 -6.29 13.21 38.92
N GLY A 59 -5.33 13.08 38.00
CA GLY A 59 -5.45 13.53 36.62
C GLY A 59 -4.16 13.40 35.81
N PRO A 60 -4.15 13.85 34.55
CA PRO A 60 -2.92 14.05 33.80
C PRO A 60 -2.04 15.14 34.45
N ILE A 61 -0.72 14.95 34.45
CA ILE A 61 0.21 15.91 35.05
C ILE A 61 0.45 17.15 34.17
N GLU A 62 0.19 17.04 32.87
CA GLU A 62 0.38 18.10 31.91
C GLU A 62 -0.60 19.26 32.11
N GLU A 63 -0.32 20.41 31.51
CA GLU A 63 -1.27 21.52 31.51
C GLU A 63 -2.47 21.23 30.60
N LYS A 64 -3.65 21.80 30.92
CA LYS A 64 -4.90 21.51 30.19
C LYS A 64 -4.81 21.77 28.68
N GLN A 65 -3.97 22.71 28.24
CA GLN A 65 -3.74 23.04 26.84
C GLN A 65 -2.96 21.93 26.11
N GLN A 66 -2.15 21.17 26.84
CA GLN A 66 -1.38 20.03 26.35
C GLN A 66 -2.13 18.70 26.51
N TRP A 67 -3.29 18.71 27.17
CA TRP A 67 -4.09 17.50 27.29
C TRP A 67 -4.58 17.03 25.91
N PRO A 68 -4.61 15.71 25.68
CA PRO A 68 -5.15 15.08 24.48
C PRO A 68 -6.67 15.09 24.55
N THR A 69 -7.27 16.28 24.64
CA THR A 69 -8.71 16.42 24.62
C THR A 69 -9.23 16.35 23.20
N THR A 70 -10.45 15.84 23.01
CA THR A 70 -11.10 15.83 21.68
C THR A 70 -11.11 17.22 21.04
N GLY A 71 -11.35 18.27 21.84
CA GLY A 71 -11.32 19.67 21.41
C GLY A 71 -9.92 20.16 21.01
N ASN A 72 -8.89 19.90 21.83
CA ASN A 72 -7.51 20.32 21.52
C ASN A 72 -7.00 19.64 20.24
N VAL A 73 -7.24 18.34 20.10
CA VAL A 73 -6.86 17.55 18.91
C VAL A 73 -7.61 18.03 17.67
N HIS A 74 -8.93 18.26 17.78
CA HIS A 74 -9.73 18.82 16.68
C HIS A 74 -9.22 20.20 16.23
N TYR A 75 -8.88 21.07 17.18
CA TYR A 75 -8.34 22.39 16.89
C TYR A 75 -6.98 22.32 16.20
N ALA A 76 -6.10 21.43 16.64
CA ALA A 76 -4.79 21.22 16.01
C ALA A 76 -4.92 20.71 14.56
N LEU A 77 -5.73 19.69 14.31
CA LEU A 77 -5.98 19.15 12.97
C LEU A 77 -6.54 20.22 12.03
N SER A 78 -7.52 21.00 12.51
CA SER A 78 -8.12 22.11 11.75
C SER A 78 -7.11 23.23 11.49
N GLY A 79 -6.31 23.58 12.49
CA GLY A 79 -5.29 24.62 12.43
C GLY A 79 -4.19 24.30 11.44
N VAL A 80 -3.64 23.09 11.48
CA VAL A 80 -2.66 22.60 10.49
C VAL A 80 -3.28 22.66 9.10
N THR A 81 -4.47 22.09 8.91
CA THR A 81 -5.16 22.14 7.60
C THR A 81 -5.34 23.56 7.10
N LYS A 82 -5.70 24.53 7.96
CA LYS A 82 -5.88 25.93 7.58
C LYS A 82 -4.56 26.61 7.19
N ASN A 83 -3.48 26.36 7.92
CA ASN A 83 -2.22 27.10 7.81
C ASN A 83 -1.23 26.51 6.80
N SER A 84 -1.34 25.22 6.47
CA SER A 84 -0.46 24.56 5.50
C SER A 84 -0.82 24.88 4.04
N LYS A 85 0.13 24.70 3.12
CA LYS A 85 -0.02 24.90 1.68
C LYS A 85 0.04 23.56 0.94
N SER A 86 -0.56 23.49 -0.24
CA SER A 86 -0.44 22.32 -1.12
C SER A 86 1.03 21.93 -1.33
N GLY A 87 1.36 20.67 -1.05
CA GLY A 87 2.70 20.10 -1.08
C GLY A 87 3.38 19.96 0.29
N ASP A 88 2.82 20.54 1.35
CA ASP A 88 3.33 20.39 2.72
C ASP A 88 3.07 18.97 3.28
N PHE A 89 3.89 18.57 4.25
CA PHE A 89 3.84 17.25 4.86
C PHE A 89 3.23 17.31 6.26
N VAL A 90 2.30 16.39 6.53
CA VAL A 90 1.64 16.27 7.83
C VAL A 90 1.82 14.84 8.34
N TYR A 91 2.47 14.70 9.48
CA TYR A 91 2.56 13.44 10.22
C TYR A 91 1.59 13.48 11.40
N ILE A 92 0.81 12.41 11.58
CA ILE A 92 -0.15 12.30 12.68
C ILE A 92 0.08 10.97 13.36
N HIS A 93 0.22 10.98 14.67
CA HIS A 93 0.45 9.78 15.46
C HIS A 93 -0.47 9.73 16.67
N PHE A 94 -1.25 8.65 16.77
CA PHE A 94 -2.04 8.34 17.95
C PHE A 94 -1.50 7.09 18.63
N SER A 95 -1.12 7.24 19.89
CA SER A 95 -0.71 6.16 20.78
C SER A 95 -1.64 6.19 21.99
N CYS A 96 -2.68 5.36 21.99
CA CYS A 96 -3.78 5.41 22.98
C CYS A 96 -4.64 4.14 22.95
N HIS A 97 -5.73 4.11 23.73
CA HIS A 97 -6.77 3.10 23.57
C HIS A 97 -7.64 3.36 22.34
N GLY A 98 -8.00 2.28 21.64
CA GLY A 98 -9.13 2.28 20.70
C GLY A 98 -10.35 1.55 21.28
N THR A 99 -11.53 1.86 20.73
CA THR A 99 -12.80 1.20 21.07
C THR A 99 -13.74 1.11 19.87
N THR A 100 -14.78 0.27 20.00
CA THR A 100 -15.79 0.02 18.96
C THR A 100 -17.19 0.09 19.56
N VAL A 101 -18.10 0.82 18.92
CA VAL A 101 -19.54 0.88 19.27
C VAL A 101 -20.35 0.24 18.14
N GLN A 102 -21.44 -0.47 18.46
CA GLN A 102 -22.35 -0.98 17.44
C GLN A 102 -23.05 0.16 16.73
N ASP A 103 -23.11 0.09 15.41
CA ASP A 103 -23.68 1.12 14.54
C ASP A 103 -24.24 0.49 13.28
N GLU A 104 -25.57 0.37 13.18
CA GLU A 104 -26.24 -0.27 12.04
C GLU A 104 -26.08 0.54 10.74
N ASP A 105 -25.83 1.85 10.85
CA ASP A 105 -25.61 2.73 9.70
C ASP A 105 -24.15 2.67 9.20
N SER A 106 -23.25 2.09 9.98
CA SER A 106 -21.86 1.87 9.57
C SER A 106 -21.75 0.64 8.64
N PRO A 107 -20.88 0.67 7.60
CA PRO A 107 -20.76 -0.41 6.60
C PRO A 107 -20.49 -1.82 7.16
N ASN A 108 -19.93 -1.93 8.37
CA ASN A 108 -19.62 -3.18 9.06
C ASN A 108 -20.43 -3.39 10.35
N GLY A 109 -21.47 -2.57 10.59
CA GLY A 109 -22.26 -2.61 11.82
C GLY A 109 -21.54 -2.02 13.04
N ARG A 110 -20.42 -1.30 12.88
CA ARG A 110 -19.60 -0.77 13.99
C ARG A 110 -18.92 0.56 13.68
N ALA A 111 -18.97 1.48 14.63
CA ALA A 111 -18.20 2.72 14.63
C ALA A 111 -16.95 2.61 15.51
N LEU A 112 -15.79 3.03 14.99
CA LEU A 112 -14.53 3.09 15.73
C LEU A 112 -14.29 4.46 16.38
N ALA A 113 -13.65 4.45 17.55
CA ALA A 113 -13.19 5.67 18.21
C ALA A 113 -11.83 5.49 18.87
N LEU A 114 -11.04 6.56 18.86
CA LEU A 114 -9.86 6.73 19.71
C LEU A 114 -10.33 7.26 21.06
N VAL A 115 -9.87 6.65 22.16
CA VAL A 115 -10.25 7.08 23.51
C VAL A 115 -9.25 8.13 23.99
N LEU A 116 -9.72 9.36 23.95
CA LEU A 116 -9.03 10.58 24.35
C LEU A 116 -9.65 11.11 25.64
N LEU A 117 -9.44 12.41 25.93
CA LEU A 117 -10.02 13.07 27.10
C LEU A 117 -11.05 14.16 26.73
N ASN A 118 -11.90 14.54 27.67
CA ASN A 118 -12.66 15.79 27.62
C ASN A 118 -11.93 16.91 28.38
N SER A 119 -12.53 18.11 28.43
CA SER A 119 -11.96 19.27 29.14
C SER A 119 -11.85 19.10 30.68
N ARG A 120 -12.49 18.08 31.23
CA ARG A 120 -12.42 17.69 32.65
C ARG A 120 -11.36 16.61 32.92
N GLY A 121 -10.72 16.06 31.88
CA GLY A 121 -9.73 14.98 32.01
C GLY A 121 -10.36 13.59 32.16
N GLU A 122 -11.64 13.47 31.83
CA GLU A 122 -12.37 12.20 31.78
C GLU A 122 -12.32 11.64 30.37
N GLU A 123 -12.55 10.33 30.24
CA GLU A 123 -12.54 9.61 28.96
C GLU A 123 -13.60 10.18 28.00
N ALA A 124 -13.20 10.38 26.74
CA ALA A 124 -14.06 10.85 25.66
C ALA A 124 -13.69 10.21 24.33
N TYR A 125 -14.66 10.04 23.44
CA TYR A 125 -14.46 9.35 22.18
C TYR A 125 -14.21 10.33 21.04
N PHE A 126 -13.05 10.21 20.41
CA PHE A 126 -12.72 10.87 19.17
C PHE A 126 -13.03 9.93 18.00
N TRP A 127 -14.19 10.13 17.38
CA TRP A 127 -14.74 9.21 16.39
C TRP A 127 -13.91 9.14 15.11
N GLY A 128 -13.85 7.94 14.53
CA GLY A 128 -13.20 7.68 13.24
C GLY A 128 -13.68 8.60 12.12
N LYS A 129 -15.00 8.83 12.04
CA LYS A 129 -15.62 9.75 11.06
C LYS A 129 -15.08 11.18 11.17
N VAL A 130 -14.80 11.65 12.39
CA VAL A 130 -14.25 13.00 12.62
C VAL A 130 -12.79 13.05 12.17
N LEU A 131 -11.99 12.05 12.51
CA LEU A 131 -10.61 11.93 12.04
C LEU A 131 -10.56 11.88 10.51
N SER A 132 -11.39 11.03 9.90
CA SER A 132 -11.57 10.87 8.46
C SER A 132 -11.88 12.20 7.78
N GLY A 133 -12.82 12.98 8.31
CA GLY A 133 -13.16 14.31 7.79
C GLY A 133 -11.95 15.27 7.78
N HIS A 134 -11.11 15.25 8.81
CA HIS A 134 -9.88 16.04 8.84
C HIS A 134 -8.87 15.58 7.78
N ILE A 135 -8.62 14.28 7.67
CA ILE A 135 -7.68 13.76 6.67
C ILE A 135 -8.19 14.06 5.25
N HIS A 136 -9.50 13.94 5.01
CA HIS A 136 -10.11 14.31 3.73
C HIS A 136 -9.83 15.79 3.38
N ASN A 137 -10.05 16.70 4.32
CA ASN A 137 -9.81 18.14 4.10
C ASN A 137 -8.32 18.44 3.84
N MET A 138 -7.40 17.75 4.52
CA MET A 138 -5.97 17.88 4.28
C MET A 138 -5.59 17.41 2.86
N VAL A 139 -6.11 16.25 2.46
CA VAL A 139 -5.86 15.67 1.13
C VAL A 139 -6.44 16.53 0.01
N GLU A 140 -7.67 17.03 0.14
CA GLU A 140 -8.29 17.92 -0.86
C GLU A 140 -7.51 19.24 -1.00
N LYS A 141 -6.87 19.71 0.09
CA LYS A 141 -5.97 20.88 0.05
C LYS A 141 -4.62 20.57 -0.61
N GLY A 142 -4.34 19.31 -0.91
CA GLY A 142 -3.10 18.87 -1.52
C GLY A 142 -1.95 18.63 -0.53
N LEU A 143 -2.26 18.33 0.74
CA LEU A 143 -1.27 17.99 1.76
C LEU A 143 -0.92 16.50 1.69
N LYS A 144 0.34 16.17 1.98
CA LYS A 144 0.83 14.79 2.06
C LYS A 144 0.75 14.29 3.50
N VAL A 145 -0.12 13.33 3.77
CA VAL A 145 -0.46 12.91 5.13
C VAL A 145 0.04 11.50 5.44
N THR A 146 0.83 11.36 6.49
CA THR A 146 1.20 10.06 7.07
C THR A 146 0.53 9.92 8.43
N LEU A 147 -0.40 8.97 8.55
CA LEU A 147 -1.14 8.69 9.78
C LEU A 147 -0.67 7.35 10.38
N VAL A 148 -0.33 7.35 11.67
CA VAL A 148 0.06 6.16 12.42
C VAL A 148 -0.89 5.99 13.60
N LEU A 149 -1.52 4.81 13.70
CA LEU A 149 -2.43 4.46 14.78
C LEU A 149 -1.86 3.26 15.56
N ASP A 150 -1.23 3.53 16.70
CA ASP A 150 -0.73 2.52 17.63
C ASP A 150 -1.76 2.24 18.74
N CYS A 151 -2.89 1.68 18.32
CA CYS A 151 -4.06 1.39 19.16
C CYS A 151 -4.86 0.17 18.62
N CYS A 152 -5.74 -0.42 19.44
CA CYS A 152 -6.55 -1.59 19.07
C CYS A 152 -8.01 -1.23 18.79
N PHE A 153 -8.59 -1.83 17.75
CA PHE A 153 -10.02 -1.68 17.41
C PHE A 153 -10.76 -3.01 17.29
N SER A 154 -10.20 -4.09 17.83
CA SER A 154 -10.79 -5.42 17.69
C SER A 154 -12.05 -5.59 18.53
N GLY A 155 -13.06 -6.28 17.95
CA GLY A 155 -14.39 -6.46 18.55
C GLY A 155 -14.58 -7.77 19.35
N SER A 156 -13.50 -8.48 19.70
CA SER A 156 -13.54 -9.77 20.41
C SER A 156 -13.16 -9.63 21.90
N VAL A 157 -13.67 -10.57 22.71
CA VAL A 157 -13.48 -10.63 24.17
C VAL A 157 -12.02 -10.98 24.51
N THR A 158 -11.46 -10.25 25.48
CA THR A 158 -10.06 -10.28 25.95
C THR A 158 -9.51 -11.68 26.26
N ARG A 159 -8.24 -11.90 25.92
CA ARG A 159 -7.31 -12.76 26.68
C ARG A 159 -6.25 -11.89 27.36
N GLU A 160 -5.58 -12.42 28.38
CA GLU A 160 -4.68 -11.71 29.30
C GLU A 160 -3.53 -10.91 28.62
N GLY A 161 -3.32 -9.63 29.01
CA GLY A 161 -2.20 -8.77 28.57
C GLY A 161 -2.39 -7.24 28.78
N MET A 162 -1.33 -6.42 28.68
CA MET A 162 -1.39 -4.94 28.63
C MET A 162 -1.78 -4.45 27.23
N ILE A 163 -3.07 -4.56 26.93
CA ILE A 163 -3.65 -4.33 25.59
C ILE A 163 -4.11 -2.88 25.43
N ARG A 164 -3.87 -2.28 24.26
CA ARG A 164 -4.30 -0.91 23.91
C ARG A 164 -5.74 -0.85 23.41
N ARG A 165 -6.65 -1.48 24.17
CA ARG A 165 -8.10 -1.50 23.94
C ARG A 165 -8.86 -1.23 25.25
N ILE A 166 -9.95 -0.47 25.18
CA ILE A 166 -10.93 -0.40 26.25
C ILE A 166 -12.31 -0.78 25.71
N LYS A 167 -13.16 -1.42 26.52
CA LYS A 167 -14.53 -1.72 26.13
C LYS A 167 -15.31 -0.41 25.99
N ALA A 168 -16.15 -0.31 24.96
CA ALA A 168 -17.01 0.85 24.80
C ALA A 168 -17.98 1.01 25.98
N ASP A 169 -18.09 2.24 26.45
CA ASP A 169 -19.07 2.75 27.38
C ASP A 169 -20.08 3.59 26.58
N LEU A 170 -21.36 3.21 26.67
CA LEU A 170 -22.42 3.86 25.89
C LEU A 170 -22.75 5.27 26.40
N ASP A 171 -22.51 5.56 27.67
CA ASP A 171 -22.75 6.89 28.23
C ASP A 171 -21.64 7.84 27.80
N ILE A 172 -20.38 7.37 27.74
CA ILE A 172 -19.28 8.13 27.11
C ILE A 172 -19.57 8.34 25.62
N ALA A 173 -20.06 7.31 24.91
CA ALA A 173 -20.40 7.43 23.49
C ALA A 173 -21.48 8.49 23.23
N ARG A 174 -22.56 8.48 24.03
CA ARG A 174 -23.64 9.48 23.99
C ARG A 174 -23.10 10.88 24.29
N ALA A 175 -22.35 11.03 25.38
CA ALA A 175 -21.76 12.32 25.76
C ALA A 175 -20.75 12.85 24.72
N SER A 176 -20.14 11.95 23.95
CA SER A 176 -19.24 12.27 22.83
C SER A 176 -20.00 12.51 21.51
N GLY A 177 -21.32 12.69 21.54
CA GLY A 177 -22.13 13.10 20.39
C GLY A 177 -22.38 12.03 19.34
N PHE A 178 -22.29 10.74 19.69
CA PHE A 178 -22.47 9.64 18.72
C PHE A 178 -23.82 9.69 17.99
N TYR A 179 -24.90 9.99 18.73
CA TYR A 179 -26.30 9.96 18.24
C TYR A 179 -26.87 11.34 17.83
N ASP A 180 -26.12 12.42 18.03
CA ASP A 180 -26.60 13.81 17.82
C ASP A 180 -26.23 14.37 16.44
N GLU A 181 -25.52 13.59 15.61
CA GLU A 181 -25.12 14.05 14.27
C GLU A 181 -26.21 13.74 13.22
N PRO A 182 -26.63 14.74 12.42
CA PRO A 182 -27.47 14.46 11.26
C PRO A 182 -26.71 13.54 10.28
N PRO A 183 -27.40 12.63 9.58
CA PRO A 183 -26.77 11.82 8.55
C PRO A 183 -26.03 12.75 7.58
N LEU A 184 -24.75 12.43 7.31
CA LEU A 184 -23.94 13.17 6.35
C LEU A 184 -24.77 13.40 5.08
N PRO A 185 -24.80 14.61 4.50
CA PRO A 185 -25.57 14.88 3.30
C PRO A 185 -25.26 13.82 2.24
N GLU A 186 -26.30 13.26 1.63
CA GLU A 186 -26.22 12.21 0.61
C GLU A 186 -25.25 12.55 -0.55
N ARG A 187 -24.96 13.84 -0.73
CA ARG A 187 -23.98 14.38 -1.70
C ARG A 187 -22.51 14.15 -1.33
N ALA A 188 -22.20 13.76 -0.09
CA ALA A 188 -20.89 13.26 0.32
C ALA A 188 -20.72 11.75 0.05
N LEU A 189 -21.81 11.02 -0.25
CA LEU A 189 -21.82 9.56 -0.53
C LEU A 189 -21.33 9.20 -1.95
N ALA A 190 -20.70 10.14 -2.64
CA ALA A 190 -20.20 9.94 -3.99
C ALA A 190 -18.66 10.00 -4.01
N ALA A 191 -18.08 8.81 -4.23
CA ALA A 191 -16.74 8.53 -4.76
C ALA A 191 -15.64 8.13 -3.75
N SER A 192 -15.71 6.91 -3.22
CA SER A 192 -14.53 6.07 -2.97
C SER A 192 -14.92 4.62 -3.25
N SER A 193 -13.94 3.79 -3.59
CA SER A 193 -14.11 2.35 -3.49
C SER A 193 -14.23 2.01 -2.01
N MET A 194 -15.34 1.39 -1.58
CA MET A 194 -15.56 1.07 -0.16
C MET A 194 -14.47 0.09 0.33
N ARG A 195 -13.47 0.63 1.02
CA ARG A 195 -12.27 -0.08 1.55
C ARG A 195 -12.58 -0.80 2.86
N ASP A 196 -11.71 -1.69 3.31
CA ASP A 196 -11.80 -2.18 4.70
C ASP A 196 -11.46 -1.04 5.70
N VAL A 197 -10.77 -0.01 5.24
CA VAL A 197 -10.56 1.27 5.94
C VAL A 197 -11.83 2.13 5.97
N ASP A 198 -12.66 2.08 4.92
CA ASP A 198 -14.03 2.64 4.96
C ASP A 198 -14.89 1.88 5.97
N MET A 199 -14.67 0.56 6.10
CA MET A 199 -15.32 -0.25 7.13
C MET A 199 -14.77 0.05 8.54
N MET A 200 -13.49 0.40 8.73
CA MET A 200 -12.95 0.72 10.05
C MET A 200 -13.28 2.16 10.51
N PHE A 201 -13.01 3.21 9.75
CA PHE A 201 -13.18 4.60 10.26
C PHE A 201 -14.00 5.54 9.37
N ASP A 202 -14.77 5.01 8.42
CA ASP A 202 -15.52 5.81 7.44
C ASP A 202 -14.62 6.78 6.65
N PHE A 203 -13.44 6.30 6.22
CA PHE A 203 -12.48 7.04 5.38
C PHE A 203 -12.95 7.23 3.93
N LYS A 204 -14.02 8.01 3.75
CA LYS A 204 -14.58 8.43 2.45
C LYS A 204 -13.67 9.44 1.70
N ILE A 205 -12.36 9.18 1.66
CA ILE A 205 -11.38 10.07 1.02
C ILE A 205 -11.35 9.79 -0.49
N ARG A 206 -11.63 10.82 -1.29
CA ARG A 206 -11.69 10.74 -2.76
C ARG A 206 -10.33 10.53 -3.43
N ASP A 207 -9.29 11.23 -2.98
CA ASP A 207 -7.93 11.12 -3.50
C ASP A 207 -7.04 10.35 -2.53
N THR A 208 -6.68 9.14 -2.92
CA THR A 208 -5.92 8.26 -2.01
C THR A 208 -4.44 8.26 -2.32
N SER A 209 -4.01 9.11 -3.26
CA SER A 209 -2.61 9.31 -3.64
C SER A 209 -1.83 10.17 -2.65
N GLN A 210 -2.51 10.86 -1.72
CA GLN A 210 -1.86 11.85 -0.85
C GLN A 210 -1.87 11.50 0.63
N TYR A 211 -2.38 10.31 1.00
CA TYR A 211 -2.30 9.85 2.38
C TYR A 211 -1.84 8.40 2.47
N ALA A 212 -1.22 8.06 3.59
CA ALA A 212 -0.96 6.69 3.98
C ALA A 212 -1.28 6.50 5.46
N LEU A 213 -1.81 5.33 5.80
CA LEU A 213 -2.24 4.97 7.15
C LEU A 213 -1.57 3.66 7.57
N LEU A 214 -0.80 3.70 8.65
CA LEU A 214 -0.20 2.54 9.28
C LEU A 214 -0.90 2.25 10.61
N VAL A 215 -1.52 1.08 10.74
CA VAL A 215 -2.19 0.64 11.98
C VAL A 215 -1.43 -0.50 12.64
N ALA A 216 -1.43 -0.56 13.98
CA ALA A 216 -0.70 -1.57 14.74
C ALA A 216 -1.23 -2.99 14.55
N THR A 217 -2.55 -3.15 14.41
CA THR A 217 -3.19 -4.44 14.23
C THR A 217 -4.40 -4.39 13.31
N GLY A 218 -4.73 -5.55 12.71
CA GLY A 218 -6.02 -5.75 12.04
C GLY A 218 -7.20 -5.95 13.02
N PRO A 219 -8.44 -6.05 12.50
CA PRO A 219 -9.68 -6.13 13.29
C PRO A 219 -9.79 -7.28 14.32
N ASP A 220 -8.95 -8.32 14.21
CA ASP A 220 -8.99 -9.50 15.10
C ASP A 220 -7.76 -9.62 16.01
N GLN A 221 -6.88 -8.62 16.01
CA GLN A 221 -5.60 -8.65 16.71
C GLN A 221 -5.48 -7.52 17.73
N GLU A 222 -4.73 -7.78 18.79
CA GLU A 222 -4.54 -6.87 19.91
C GLU A 222 -3.16 -6.20 19.87
N ALA A 223 -3.14 -4.87 19.76
CA ALA A 223 -1.97 -4.05 20.04
C ALA A 223 -1.68 -4.01 21.55
N ALA A 224 -0.42 -4.03 21.93
CA ALA A 224 0.05 -4.28 23.28
C ALA A 224 1.33 -3.49 23.55
N GLU A 225 1.53 -3.16 24.82
CA GLU A 225 2.74 -2.51 25.29
C GLU A 225 3.83 -3.54 25.58
N VAL A 226 5.07 -3.19 25.27
CA VAL A 226 6.25 -4.01 25.58
C VAL A 226 7.16 -3.25 26.53
N GLN A 227 7.62 -3.94 27.58
CA GLN A 227 8.66 -3.41 28.46
C GLN A 227 10.02 -3.53 27.76
N LEU A 228 10.78 -2.44 27.74
CA LEU A 228 12.12 -2.47 27.18
C LEU A 228 13.05 -3.32 28.08
N PRO A 229 13.82 -4.27 27.50
CA PRO A 229 14.67 -5.17 28.27
C PRO A 229 15.61 -4.41 29.22
N GLY A 230 15.59 -4.78 30.51
CA GLY A 230 16.46 -4.19 31.53
C GLY A 230 16.06 -2.78 31.98
N THR A 231 14.86 -2.29 31.66
CA THR A 231 14.37 -0.98 32.11
C THR A 231 12.90 -1.05 32.57
N ASP A 232 12.45 -0.04 33.30
CA ASP A 232 11.02 0.14 33.66
C ASP A 232 10.21 0.90 32.59
N LYS A 233 10.80 1.14 31.41
CA LYS A 233 10.14 1.85 30.31
C LYS A 233 9.28 0.90 29.48
N TYR A 234 8.13 1.40 29.03
CA TYR A 234 7.20 0.71 28.16
C TYR A 234 7.03 1.49 26.87
N ASN A 235 6.77 0.80 25.77
CA ASN A 235 6.44 1.39 24.47
C ASN A 235 5.36 0.56 23.76
N GLY A 236 4.66 1.18 22.82
CA GLY A 236 3.88 0.47 21.82
C GLY A 236 4.80 -0.31 20.88
N GLN A 237 4.45 -1.55 20.55
CA GLN A 237 5.29 -2.37 19.67
C GLN A 237 5.45 -1.73 18.28
N LEU A 238 4.39 -1.11 17.74
CA LEU A 238 4.45 -0.44 16.45
C LEU A 238 5.35 0.79 16.52
N SER A 239 5.11 1.69 17.47
CA SER A 239 5.88 2.92 17.64
C SER A 239 7.37 2.65 17.87
N ARG A 240 7.68 1.66 18.70
CA ARG A 240 9.06 1.24 18.97
C ARG A 240 9.77 0.74 17.72
N LEU A 241 9.16 -0.20 17.00
CA LEU A 241 9.76 -0.77 15.79
C LEU A 241 9.82 0.25 14.64
N LEU A 242 8.89 1.20 14.61
CA LEU A 242 8.93 2.33 13.69
C LEU A 242 10.14 3.23 13.97
N LEU A 243 10.38 3.61 15.23
CA LEU A 243 11.57 4.37 15.63
C LEU A 243 12.87 3.60 15.40
N ASP A 244 12.92 2.29 15.67
CA ASP A 244 14.10 1.47 15.39
C ASP A 244 14.41 1.38 13.88
N THR A 245 13.39 1.57 13.05
CA THR A 245 13.49 1.61 11.59
C THR A 245 13.98 2.97 11.10
N LEU A 246 13.55 4.06 11.72
CA LEU A 246 13.84 5.44 11.30
C LEU A 246 15.07 5.97 12.07
N LYS A 247 16.22 6.06 11.42
CA LYS A 247 17.46 6.50 12.08
C LYS A 247 18.03 7.78 11.50
N THR A 248 17.81 8.02 10.22
CA THR A 248 18.41 9.15 9.51
C THR A 248 17.35 9.98 8.79
N ARG A 249 17.75 11.19 8.37
CA ARG A 249 16.90 12.03 7.53
C ARG A 249 16.54 11.37 6.19
N SER A 250 17.46 10.60 5.61
CA SER A 250 17.20 9.86 4.38
C SER A 250 16.13 8.78 4.54
N ASP A 251 15.89 8.26 5.75
CA ASP A 251 14.78 7.35 6.00
C ASP A 251 13.41 8.04 5.88
N LEU A 252 13.30 9.33 6.21
CA LEU A 252 12.04 10.10 6.09
C LEU A 252 11.61 10.32 4.65
N GLU A 253 12.57 10.31 3.72
CA GLU A 253 12.34 10.49 2.27
C GLU A 253 11.99 9.18 1.57
N ARG A 254 12.18 8.04 2.24
CA ARG A 254 11.78 6.73 1.72
C ARG A 254 10.26 6.66 1.66
N SER A 255 9.75 5.84 0.75
CA SER A 255 8.32 5.54 0.73
C SER A 255 7.89 4.90 2.06
N ILE A 256 6.67 5.22 2.51
CA ILE A 256 6.09 4.59 3.69
C ILE A 256 6.06 3.07 3.56
N HIS A 257 5.93 2.55 2.35
CA HIS A 257 6.04 1.12 2.04
C HIS A 257 7.38 0.52 2.49
N ASN A 258 8.50 1.21 2.25
CA ASN A 258 9.83 0.74 2.68
C ASN A 258 9.94 0.71 4.20
N ILE A 259 9.45 1.77 4.86
CA ILE A 259 9.44 1.87 6.32
C ILE A 259 8.56 0.77 6.91
N TYR A 260 7.34 0.62 6.39
CA TYR A 260 6.42 -0.44 6.78
C TYR A 260 7.05 -1.82 6.62
N SER A 261 7.66 -2.11 5.48
CA SER A 261 8.35 -3.39 5.23
C SER A 261 9.44 -3.72 6.25
N ARG A 262 10.21 -2.71 6.71
CA ARG A 262 11.21 -2.88 7.76
C ARG A 262 10.58 -3.08 9.14
N VAL A 263 9.50 -2.36 9.44
CA VAL A 263 8.70 -2.55 10.65
C VAL A 263 8.14 -3.97 10.69
N CYS A 264 7.49 -4.41 9.63
CA CYS A 264 6.98 -5.77 9.42
C CYS A 264 8.00 -6.84 9.76
N PHE A 265 9.21 -6.68 9.23
CA PHE A 265 10.32 -7.58 9.51
C PHE A 265 10.72 -7.55 10.99
N GLY A 266 10.74 -6.38 11.62
CA GLY A 266 10.97 -6.24 13.06
C GLY A 266 9.96 -7.02 13.91
N PHE A 267 8.68 -7.01 13.54
CA PHE A 267 7.65 -7.82 14.22
C PHE A 267 7.95 -9.32 14.08
N GLU A 268 8.30 -9.80 12.89
CA GLU A 268 8.60 -11.21 12.65
C GLU A 268 9.88 -11.67 13.36
N HIS A 269 10.96 -10.88 13.26
CA HIS A 269 12.24 -11.17 13.88
C HIS A 269 12.11 -11.34 15.40
N ASN A 270 11.30 -10.47 16.02
CA ASN A 270 11.01 -10.50 17.44
C ASN A 270 9.85 -11.45 17.82
N ARG A 271 9.29 -12.20 16.85
CA ARG A 271 8.17 -13.16 17.03
C ARG A 271 6.96 -12.53 17.72
N LEU A 272 6.67 -11.27 17.41
CA LEU A 272 5.52 -10.55 17.94
C LEU A 272 4.24 -11.02 17.25
N LYS A 273 3.16 -11.16 18.03
CA LYS A 273 1.85 -11.64 17.53
C LYS A 273 1.06 -10.59 16.74
N GLN A 274 1.49 -9.34 16.79
CA GLN A 274 0.84 -8.23 16.10
C GLN A 274 1.30 -8.15 14.66
N HIS A 275 0.36 -7.87 13.76
CA HIS A 275 0.65 -7.65 12.35
C HIS A 275 0.16 -6.26 11.94
N PRO A 276 1.07 -5.27 11.86
CA PRO A 276 0.73 -3.95 11.36
C PRO A 276 0.14 -4.03 9.95
N ILE A 277 -0.78 -3.14 9.61
CA ILE A 277 -1.39 -3.05 8.28
C ILE A 277 -1.17 -1.66 7.70
N LEU A 278 -0.81 -1.61 6.42
CA LEU A 278 -0.64 -0.37 5.66
C LEU A 278 -1.81 -0.17 4.70
N TYR A 279 -2.33 1.05 4.68
CA TYR A 279 -3.41 1.50 3.82
C TYR A 279 -3.05 2.81 3.11
N GLY A 280 -3.75 3.11 2.00
CA GLY A 280 -3.55 4.35 1.25
C GLY A 280 -2.40 4.27 0.24
N ASN A 281 -1.78 5.41 -0.08
CA ASN A 281 -0.64 5.48 -0.99
C ASN A 281 0.64 5.03 -0.30
N GLU A 282 0.99 3.77 -0.49
CA GLU A 282 2.21 3.19 0.05
C GLU A 282 3.50 3.81 -0.53
N LEU A 283 3.41 4.53 -1.66
CA LEU A 283 4.55 5.18 -2.32
C LEU A 283 4.80 6.61 -1.79
N LEU A 284 3.93 7.12 -0.92
CA LEU A 284 4.12 8.44 -0.31
C LEU A 284 5.43 8.46 0.51
N PRO A 285 6.28 9.51 0.40
CA PRO A 285 7.41 9.68 1.30
C PRO A 285 6.91 9.69 2.76
N PHE A 286 7.62 9.01 3.65
CA PHE A 286 7.18 8.83 5.03
C PHE A 286 6.95 10.17 5.73
N PHE A 287 7.93 11.08 5.67
CA PHE A 287 7.81 12.45 6.20
C PHE A 287 8.85 13.42 5.61
N GLY A 288 9.34 13.18 4.38
CA GLY A 288 10.47 13.91 3.78
C GLY A 288 10.11 14.72 2.52
N GLY A 289 10.62 15.95 2.44
CA GLY A 289 10.59 16.82 1.25
C GLY A 289 11.81 16.67 0.34
N TYR A 290 11.64 17.01 -0.95
CA TYR A 290 12.61 16.82 -2.04
C TYR A 290 14.03 17.35 -1.71
N ILE A 291 15.04 16.47 -1.69
CA ILE A 291 16.44 16.89 -1.87
C ILE A 291 16.67 17.11 -3.38
N GLU A 292 17.34 18.19 -3.74
CA GLU A 292 17.87 18.40 -5.10
C GLU A 292 18.65 17.16 -5.54
N ARG A 293 18.00 16.30 -6.33
CA ARG A 293 18.67 15.13 -6.90
C ARG A 293 19.81 15.62 -7.78
N THR A 294 21.04 15.32 -7.37
CA THR A 294 22.16 15.22 -8.29
C THR A 294 21.74 14.33 -9.46
N ARG A 295 22.11 14.74 -10.68
CA ARG A 295 21.66 14.22 -12.00
C ARG A 295 21.92 12.72 -12.26
N SER A 296 22.24 11.94 -11.25
CA SER A 296 22.39 10.49 -11.28
C SER A 296 21.23 9.85 -10.53
N ALA A 297 19.99 10.06 -11.00
CA ALA A 297 18.83 9.40 -10.41
C ALA A 297 19.05 7.87 -10.45
N PRO A 298 18.78 7.13 -9.36
CA PRO A 298 18.59 5.68 -9.40
C PRO A 298 17.49 5.33 -10.41
N SER A 299 17.48 4.08 -10.87
CA SER A 299 16.37 3.54 -11.68
C SER A 299 15.01 3.97 -11.11
N PRO A 300 14.02 4.36 -11.94
CA PRO A 300 12.68 4.72 -11.46
C PRO A 300 11.99 3.55 -10.74
N TYR A 301 12.49 2.32 -10.95
CA TYR A 301 12.17 1.13 -10.18
C TYR A 301 13.04 1.11 -8.92
N HIS A 302 12.44 1.45 -7.79
CA HIS A 302 13.09 1.10 -6.54
C HIS A 302 13.03 -0.43 -6.32
N PRO A 303 14.13 -1.06 -5.88
CA PRO A 303 14.22 -2.50 -5.80
C PRO A 303 13.21 -3.11 -4.81
N ALA A 304 12.49 -4.13 -5.26
CA ALA A 304 11.74 -4.99 -4.37
C ALA A 304 12.68 -5.83 -3.51
N TYR A 305 12.67 -5.65 -2.19
CA TYR A 305 13.29 -6.62 -1.30
C TYR A 305 12.34 -7.78 -1.06
N PHE A 306 12.96 -8.93 -0.81
CA PHE A 306 12.36 -10.22 -0.54
C PHE A 306 12.98 -10.81 0.72
N GLU A 307 12.18 -11.33 1.63
CA GLU A 307 12.72 -12.01 2.81
C GLU A 307 13.30 -13.36 2.39
N VAL A 308 14.47 -13.69 2.94
CA VAL A 308 15.08 -14.99 2.76
C VAL A 308 15.26 -15.66 4.12
N LYS A 309 14.70 -16.87 4.22
CA LYS A 309 14.73 -17.72 5.41
C LYS A 309 15.60 -18.95 5.18
N TRP A 310 16.14 -19.48 6.29
CA TRP A 310 16.81 -20.77 6.32
C TRP A 310 15.80 -21.89 6.61
N GLU A 311 15.87 -22.97 5.83
CA GLU A 311 15.11 -24.19 6.06
C GLU A 311 16.00 -25.28 6.69
N GLU A 312 15.40 -26.13 7.53
CA GLU A 312 16.03 -27.37 8.01
C GLU A 312 16.42 -28.24 6.79
N GLY A 313 17.72 -28.55 6.67
CA GLY A 313 18.29 -29.17 5.46
C GLY A 313 19.23 -28.26 4.67
N GLY A 314 19.41 -27.00 5.08
CA GLY A 314 20.45 -26.11 4.53
C GLY A 314 20.08 -25.37 3.26
N ARG A 315 18.77 -25.24 2.97
CA ARG A 315 18.26 -24.49 1.82
C ARG A 315 17.86 -23.07 2.21
N LEU A 316 18.10 -22.12 1.29
CA LEU A 316 17.63 -20.75 1.39
C LEU A 316 16.28 -20.64 0.68
N LEU A 317 15.29 -20.08 1.37
CA LEU A 317 13.93 -19.90 0.87
C LEU A 317 13.58 -18.41 0.80
N LEU A 318 13.44 -17.91 -0.43
CA LEU A 318 12.78 -16.65 -0.72
C LEU A 318 11.30 -16.77 -0.35
N GLN A 319 10.77 -15.82 0.41
CA GLN A 319 9.34 -15.74 0.76
C GLN A 319 8.52 -15.06 -0.36
N ALA A 320 8.79 -15.44 -1.62
CA ALA A 320 8.01 -15.08 -2.79
C ALA A 320 8.13 -16.17 -3.86
N GLY A 321 7.09 -16.33 -4.68
CA GLY A 321 7.01 -17.35 -5.72
C GLY A 321 6.27 -16.86 -6.96
N LYS A 322 5.69 -17.80 -7.70
CA LYS A 322 5.01 -17.57 -8.99
C LYS A 322 3.84 -16.60 -8.88
N ALA A 323 3.13 -16.57 -7.75
CA ALA A 323 2.05 -15.61 -7.52
C ALA A 323 2.55 -14.15 -7.51
N GLN A 324 3.79 -13.93 -7.05
CA GLN A 324 4.49 -12.65 -7.12
C GLN A 324 5.27 -12.46 -8.43
N GLY A 325 5.06 -13.31 -9.44
CA GLY A 325 5.77 -13.21 -10.73
C GLY A 325 7.21 -13.71 -10.70
N ILE A 326 7.65 -14.39 -9.63
CA ILE A 326 8.99 -14.99 -9.56
C ILE A 326 9.02 -16.26 -10.41
N SER A 327 10.07 -16.41 -11.21
CA SER A 327 10.29 -17.55 -12.11
C SER A 327 11.58 -18.29 -11.79
N ASP A 328 11.63 -19.55 -12.21
CA ASP A 328 12.87 -20.33 -12.23
C ASP A 328 13.94 -19.59 -13.06
N GLY A 329 15.15 -19.50 -12.52
CA GLY A 329 16.27 -18.78 -13.12
C GLY A 329 16.32 -17.28 -12.83
N ASP A 330 15.35 -16.72 -12.08
CA ASP A 330 15.46 -15.33 -11.61
C ASP A 330 16.67 -15.17 -10.67
N GLU A 331 17.36 -14.04 -10.76
CA GLU A 331 18.53 -13.76 -9.90
C GLU A 331 18.20 -12.70 -8.86
N PHE A 332 18.75 -12.89 -7.66
CA PHE A 332 18.62 -12.01 -6.53
C PHE A 332 19.97 -11.64 -5.94
N GLU A 333 20.10 -10.39 -5.51
CA GLU A 333 21.21 -9.92 -4.69
C GLU A 333 20.79 -9.95 -3.21
N LEU A 334 21.50 -10.71 -2.39
CA LEU A 334 21.21 -10.95 -0.98
C LEU A 334 22.06 -10.06 -0.07
N TYR A 335 21.48 -9.57 1.03
CA TYR A 335 22.16 -8.74 2.05
C TYR A 335 21.83 -9.21 3.46
N ALA A 336 22.86 -9.21 4.32
CA ALA A 336 22.68 -9.47 5.74
C ALA A 336 21.96 -8.29 6.41
N SER A 337 20.94 -8.56 7.23
CA SER A 337 20.10 -7.51 7.83
C SER A 337 20.82 -6.58 8.82
N THR A 338 22.07 -6.82 9.18
CA THR A 338 22.82 -6.05 10.20
C THR A 338 23.67 -4.90 9.65
N SER A 339 23.90 -4.81 8.34
CA SER A 339 24.67 -3.72 7.72
C SER A 339 23.75 -2.52 7.43
N ALA A 340 23.41 -1.79 8.49
CA ALA A 340 22.73 -0.51 8.43
C ALA A 340 23.75 0.63 8.33
N THR A 341 24.43 0.77 7.19
CA THR A 341 25.15 2.02 6.84
C THR A 341 25.28 2.16 5.32
N ASP A 342 25.19 3.41 4.88
CA ASP A 342 25.26 3.92 3.52
C ASP A 342 26.25 3.26 2.54
N GLY A 343 25.85 3.21 1.28
CA GLY A 343 26.71 3.44 0.10
C GLY A 343 27.73 2.36 -0.29
N THR A 344 28.23 1.59 0.65
CA THR A 344 29.18 0.49 0.42
C THR A 344 28.62 -0.76 1.06
N ARG A 345 28.07 -1.66 0.23
CA ARG A 345 27.52 -2.98 0.60
C ARG A 345 28.69 -3.96 0.76
N PRO A 346 29.17 -4.28 1.98
CA PRO A 346 30.42 -5.01 2.10
C PRO A 346 30.26 -6.52 1.89
N ASP A 347 29.04 -7.07 1.94
CA ASP A 347 28.77 -8.50 1.76
C ASP A 347 27.42 -8.72 1.03
N SER A 348 27.35 -8.46 -0.28
CA SER A 348 26.21 -8.91 -1.08
C SER A 348 26.52 -10.22 -1.80
N ILE A 349 25.54 -11.13 -1.83
CA ILE A 349 25.69 -12.47 -2.43
C ILE A 349 24.67 -12.62 -3.53
N ILE A 350 25.08 -13.15 -4.68
CA ILE A 350 24.15 -13.45 -5.76
C ILE A 350 23.62 -14.87 -5.57
N ALA A 351 22.30 -15.00 -5.62
CA ALA A 351 21.61 -16.28 -5.64
C ALA A 351 20.61 -16.30 -6.80
N HIS A 352 20.40 -17.48 -7.38
CA HIS A 352 19.38 -17.68 -8.40
C HIS A 352 18.27 -18.59 -7.86
N VAL A 353 17.07 -18.42 -8.41
CA VAL A 353 15.93 -19.28 -8.10
C VAL A 353 16.08 -20.59 -8.84
N SER A 354 16.33 -21.69 -8.12
CA SER A 354 16.38 -23.01 -8.74
C SER A 354 14.99 -23.62 -8.91
N LYS A 355 14.05 -23.28 -8.01
CA LYS A 355 12.65 -23.68 -8.11
C LYS A 355 11.72 -22.69 -7.41
N ALA A 356 10.78 -22.13 -8.16
CA ALA A 356 9.67 -21.32 -7.66
C ALA A 356 8.41 -22.18 -7.44
N THR A 357 7.79 -22.05 -6.28
CA THR A 357 6.44 -22.56 -5.96
C THR A 357 5.43 -21.40 -6.00
N ALA A 358 4.20 -21.62 -5.52
CA ALA A 358 3.18 -20.58 -5.47
C ALA A 358 3.65 -19.30 -4.75
N PHE A 359 4.20 -19.44 -3.54
CA PHE A 359 4.55 -18.31 -2.66
C PHE A 359 5.98 -18.31 -2.15
N ARG A 360 6.78 -19.32 -2.50
CA ARG A 360 8.17 -19.45 -2.04
C ARG A 360 9.07 -19.85 -3.20
N SER A 361 10.35 -19.54 -3.09
CA SER A 361 11.34 -19.96 -4.07
C SER A 361 12.60 -20.46 -3.39
N VAL A 362 13.12 -21.59 -3.86
CA VAL A 362 14.41 -22.14 -3.43
C VAL A 362 15.51 -21.35 -4.11
N LEU A 363 16.44 -20.83 -3.32
CA LEU A 363 17.60 -20.09 -3.78
C LEU A 363 18.86 -20.95 -3.73
N GLU A 364 19.61 -20.92 -4.82
CA GLU A 364 20.95 -21.52 -4.95
C GLU A 364 21.98 -20.42 -5.19
N MET A 365 23.06 -20.44 -4.41
CA MET A 365 24.09 -19.40 -4.46
C MET A 365 25.04 -19.62 -5.63
N VAL A 366 25.49 -18.52 -6.22
CA VAL A 366 26.43 -18.56 -7.36
C VAL A 366 27.88 -18.69 -6.87
N ASP A 367 28.27 -17.96 -5.81
CA ASP A 367 29.70 -17.76 -5.46
C ASP A 367 30.09 -17.96 -3.98
N ALA A 368 29.19 -18.37 -3.07
CA ALA A 368 29.46 -18.38 -1.62
C ALA A 368 29.30 -19.76 -0.93
N THR A 369 30.14 -20.04 0.06
CA THR A 369 29.99 -21.19 0.97
C THR A 369 28.90 -20.93 2.01
N VAL A 370 27.91 -21.84 2.06
CA VAL A 370 26.70 -21.85 2.92
C VAL A 370 27.00 -21.60 4.41
N GLU A 371 28.18 -21.96 4.89
CA GLU A 371 28.54 -21.94 6.31
C GLU A 371 28.63 -20.52 6.92
N ASN A 372 29.01 -19.51 6.14
CA ASN A 372 29.14 -18.13 6.63
C ASN A 372 27.78 -17.41 6.84
N LEU A 373 26.68 -18.07 6.49
CA LEU A 373 25.38 -17.43 6.32
C LEU A 373 24.31 -17.95 7.31
N ARG A 374 24.64 -19.01 8.07
CA ARG A 374 23.73 -19.66 9.02
C ARG A 374 23.36 -18.71 10.18
N GLY A 375 22.09 -18.71 10.55
CA GLY A 375 21.56 -17.97 11.70
C GLY A 375 21.30 -16.48 11.48
N ARG A 376 21.56 -15.95 10.28
CA ARG A 376 21.23 -14.56 9.90
C ARG A 376 19.94 -14.49 9.08
N SER A 377 19.16 -13.43 9.29
CA SER A 377 18.07 -13.06 8.39
C SER A 377 18.61 -12.25 7.21
N TRP A 378 18.19 -12.59 6.00
CA TRP A 378 18.66 -12.00 4.76
C TRP A 378 17.52 -11.30 4.01
N LYS A 379 17.88 -10.24 3.28
CA LYS A 379 17.00 -9.58 2.32
C LYS A 379 17.53 -9.83 0.92
N ALA A 380 16.65 -9.95 -0.06
CA ALA A 380 16.97 -10.25 -1.45
C ALA A 380 16.37 -9.19 -2.36
N ILE A 381 17.14 -8.60 -3.26
CA ILE A 381 16.64 -7.70 -4.30
C ILE A 381 16.64 -8.42 -5.63
N ILE A 382 15.58 -8.31 -6.42
CA ILE A 382 15.58 -8.81 -7.80
C ILE A 382 16.71 -8.12 -8.58
N ARG A 383 17.63 -8.93 -9.09
CA ARG A 383 18.72 -8.51 -9.97
C ARG A 383 18.35 -8.75 -11.43
N SER A 384 17.74 -9.88 -11.73
CA SER A 384 17.30 -10.22 -13.08
C SER A 384 16.00 -11.02 -13.05
N GLN A 385 15.15 -10.82 -14.06
CA GLN A 385 13.88 -11.55 -14.19
C GLN A 385 13.82 -12.26 -15.55
N ALA A 386 13.88 -13.59 -15.52
CA ALA A 386 13.81 -14.43 -16.70
C ALA A 386 12.47 -14.27 -17.44
N ALA A 387 11.38 -14.02 -16.72
CA ALA A 387 10.05 -13.83 -17.29
C ALA A 387 9.96 -12.63 -18.25
N LEU A 388 10.73 -11.57 -18.02
CA LEU A 388 10.70 -10.38 -18.89
C LEU A 388 11.27 -10.65 -20.28
N ARG A 389 12.13 -11.68 -20.42
CA ARG A 389 12.70 -12.10 -21.71
C ARG A 389 11.66 -12.72 -22.66
N LYS A 390 10.49 -13.10 -22.13
CA LYS A 390 9.34 -13.62 -22.92
C LYS A 390 8.65 -12.55 -23.76
N TYR A 391 9.07 -11.29 -23.64
CA TYR A 391 8.52 -10.13 -24.35
C TYR A 391 9.57 -9.50 -25.26
N PRO A 392 9.84 -10.07 -26.45
CA PRO A 392 10.86 -9.54 -27.35
C PRO A 392 10.49 -8.14 -27.85
N ILE A 393 11.48 -7.24 -27.87
CA ILE A 393 11.36 -5.89 -28.42
C ILE A 393 12.09 -5.82 -29.75
N LYS A 394 11.40 -5.38 -30.79
CA LYS A 394 12.00 -5.10 -32.10
C LYS A 394 12.49 -3.65 -32.14
N ILE A 395 13.72 -3.42 -32.54
CA ILE A 395 14.29 -2.07 -32.75
C ILE A 395 14.52 -1.87 -34.25
N SER A 396 13.99 -0.78 -34.80
CA SER A 396 14.25 -0.41 -36.19
C SER A 396 15.72 0.01 -36.37
N PRO A 397 16.40 -0.38 -37.47
CA PRO A 397 17.76 0.07 -37.76
C PRO A 397 17.90 1.59 -37.90
N ALA A 398 16.78 2.30 -38.13
CA ALA A 398 16.77 3.75 -38.17
C ALA A 398 17.06 4.38 -36.80
N VAL A 399 16.83 3.64 -35.70
CA VAL A 399 17.01 4.13 -34.32
C VAL A 399 18.49 4.40 -34.02
N PRO A 400 18.88 5.64 -33.67
CA PRO A 400 20.27 5.96 -33.37
C PRO A 400 20.70 5.26 -32.08
N GLY A 401 21.93 4.74 -32.06
CA GLY A 401 22.53 4.09 -30.89
C GLY A 401 22.92 2.62 -31.10
N GLY A 402 22.40 1.93 -32.12
CA GLY A 402 22.84 0.59 -32.51
C GLY A 402 22.93 -0.41 -31.33
N ASP A 403 24.08 -1.09 -31.18
CA ASP A 403 24.30 -2.13 -30.15
C ASP A 403 24.20 -1.63 -28.70
N SER A 404 24.42 -0.33 -28.46
CA SER A 404 24.33 0.22 -27.09
C SER A 404 22.93 0.08 -26.49
N TRP A 405 21.87 0.04 -27.31
CA TRP A 405 20.51 -0.28 -26.89
C TRP A 405 20.39 -1.72 -26.43
N LEU A 406 20.93 -2.66 -27.22
CA LEU A 406 20.83 -4.08 -26.93
C LEU A 406 21.53 -4.41 -25.62
N ASP A 407 22.68 -3.80 -25.36
CA ASP A 407 23.41 -3.98 -24.10
C ASP A 407 22.65 -3.39 -22.91
N GLU A 408 22.05 -2.21 -23.05
CA GLU A 408 21.35 -1.53 -21.95
C GLU A 408 20.00 -2.18 -21.61
N LEU A 409 19.31 -2.73 -22.61
CA LEU A 409 18.12 -3.57 -22.44
C LEU A 409 18.49 -4.94 -21.85
N ARG A 410 19.61 -5.55 -22.25
CA ARG A 410 20.09 -6.82 -21.69
C ARG A 410 20.40 -6.70 -20.20
N LYS A 411 21.00 -5.58 -19.76
CA LYS A 411 21.22 -5.28 -18.32
C LYS A 411 19.92 -5.24 -17.51
N ARG A 412 18.78 -4.94 -18.15
CA ARG A 412 17.42 -4.92 -17.55
C ARG A 412 16.67 -6.24 -17.72
N SER A 413 17.34 -7.32 -18.13
CA SER A 413 16.72 -8.62 -18.43
C SER A 413 15.73 -8.59 -19.60
N LEU A 414 15.78 -7.57 -20.45
CA LEU A 414 14.90 -7.46 -21.61
C LEU A 414 15.53 -8.15 -22.82
N ASN A 415 14.68 -8.81 -23.61
CA ASN A 415 15.08 -9.43 -24.87
C ASN A 415 14.78 -8.46 -26.01
N ALA A 416 15.80 -8.03 -26.75
CA ALA A 416 15.65 -7.10 -27.86
C ALA A 416 16.50 -7.52 -29.06
N PHE A 417 16.06 -7.15 -30.27
CA PHE A 417 16.78 -7.42 -31.51
C PHE A 417 16.54 -6.31 -32.54
N VAL A 418 17.50 -6.10 -33.44
CA VAL A 418 17.41 -5.14 -34.54
C VAL A 418 16.99 -5.87 -35.82
N SER A 419 16.03 -5.32 -36.59
CA SER A 419 15.57 -5.95 -37.84
C SER A 419 14.96 -4.94 -38.82
N SER A 420 15.40 -4.99 -40.09
CA SER A 420 15.22 -3.94 -41.12
C SER A 420 13.98 -4.06 -42.01
N GLY A 421 13.00 -4.91 -41.70
CA GLY A 421 11.83 -5.08 -42.57
C GLY A 421 10.63 -5.81 -41.95
N HIS A 422 9.50 -5.78 -42.67
CA HIS A 422 8.19 -6.36 -42.31
C HIS A 422 8.16 -7.90 -42.28
N ILE A 423 9.28 -8.59 -42.53
CA ILE A 423 9.34 -10.04 -42.65
C ILE A 423 10.56 -10.57 -41.91
N GLU A 424 10.42 -10.71 -40.59
CA GLU A 424 11.09 -11.79 -39.89
C GLU A 424 10.08 -12.43 -38.94
N SER A 425 9.95 -13.75 -39.06
CA SER A 425 9.03 -14.66 -38.36
C SER A 425 9.23 -14.73 -36.84
N ARG A 426 9.76 -13.69 -36.19
CA ARG A 426 9.88 -13.61 -34.74
C ARG A 426 8.72 -12.81 -34.18
N ALA A 427 7.87 -13.48 -33.40
CA ALA A 427 6.88 -12.79 -32.59
C ALA A 427 7.59 -11.81 -31.64
N PHE A 428 7.17 -10.55 -31.67
CA PHE A 428 7.63 -9.50 -30.76
C PHE A 428 6.42 -8.86 -30.10
N LEU A 429 6.61 -8.27 -28.93
CA LEU A 429 5.57 -7.56 -28.21
C LEU A 429 5.42 -6.13 -28.73
N LEU A 430 6.56 -5.42 -28.84
CA LEU A 430 6.65 -3.99 -29.17
C LEU A 430 7.73 -3.76 -30.23
N SER A 431 7.51 -2.80 -31.14
CA SER A 431 8.56 -2.23 -31.98
C SER A 431 8.84 -0.77 -31.63
N VAL A 432 10.11 -0.38 -31.77
CA VAL A 432 10.58 1.00 -31.64
C VAL A 432 11.04 1.48 -33.01
N ASP A 433 10.38 2.52 -33.51
CA ASP A 433 10.61 3.14 -34.81
C ASP A 433 10.91 4.63 -34.65
N LEU A 434 11.19 5.29 -35.77
CA LEU A 434 11.37 6.74 -35.87
C LEU A 434 10.42 7.33 -36.90
N GLU A 435 9.75 8.41 -36.52
CA GLU A 435 8.95 9.25 -37.41
C GLU A 435 9.16 10.71 -37.06
N ASP A 436 9.46 11.55 -38.06
CA ASP A 436 9.61 13.00 -37.91
C ASP A 436 10.59 13.43 -36.79
N GLY A 437 11.62 12.62 -36.53
CA GLY A 437 12.60 12.89 -35.47
C GLY A 437 12.16 12.49 -34.06
N PHE A 438 11.05 11.78 -33.91
CA PHE A 438 10.55 11.26 -32.63
C PHE A 438 10.54 9.72 -32.61
N PHE A 439 10.77 9.15 -31.43
CA PHE A 439 10.57 7.74 -31.21
C PHE A 439 9.08 7.39 -31.23
N VAL A 440 8.72 6.34 -31.97
CA VAL A 440 7.36 5.83 -32.06
C VAL A 440 7.35 4.37 -31.64
N PHE A 441 6.46 4.03 -30.70
CA PHE A 441 6.28 2.68 -30.20
C PHE A 441 5.05 2.06 -30.86
N ARG A 442 5.16 0.83 -31.34
CA ARG A 442 4.03 0.10 -31.92
C ARG A 442 3.86 -1.27 -31.29
N SER A 443 2.62 -1.73 -31.21
CA SER A 443 2.32 -3.12 -30.88
C SER A 443 2.60 -4.06 -32.05
N SER A 444 2.55 -5.37 -31.79
CA SER A 444 2.76 -6.43 -32.79
C SER A 444 1.82 -6.37 -34.00
N ASP A 445 0.66 -5.70 -33.87
CA ASP A 445 -0.32 -5.46 -34.94
C ASP A 445 -0.04 -4.18 -35.75
N GLY A 446 1.05 -3.46 -35.45
CA GLY A 446 1.47 -2.24 -36.12
C GLY A 446 0.79 -0.95 -35.64
N GLN A 447 -0.13 -1.02 -34.68
CA GLN A 447 -0.79 0.17 -34.12
C GLN A 447 0.15 0.94 -33.19
N LYS A 448 0.04 2.27 -33.18
CA LYS A 448 0.80 3.11 -32.24
C LYS A 448 0.33 2.82 -30.82
N VAL A 449 1.28 2.63 -29.92
CA VAL A 449 1.01 2.43 -28.49
C VAL A 449 0.51 3.77 -27.92
N PRO A 450 -0.72 3.83 -27.38
CA PRO A 450 -1.31 5.09 -26.93
C PRO A 450 -0.68 5.57 -25.61
N HIS A 451 -0.80 6.88 -25.35
CA HIS A 451 -0.40 7.53 -24.08
C HIS A 451 1.07 7.35 -23.67
N ILE A 452 1.95 7.19 -24.65
CA ILE A 452 3.41 7.22 -24.44
C ILE A 452 3.91 8.66 -24.56
N PRO A 453 4.80 9.15 -23.66
CA PRO A 453 5.42 10.46 -23.82
C PRO A 453 6.16 10.59 -25.16
N ALA A 454 6.07 11.76 -25.79
CA ALA A 454 6.86 12.05 -26.99
C ALA A 454 8.33 12.19 -26.61
N LEU A 455 9.21 11.40 -27.25
CA LEU A 455 10.63 11.35 -26.95
C LEU A 455 11.43 11.75 -28.20
N ASP A 456 12.22 12.82 -28.07
CA ASP A 456 13.01 13.42 -29.14
C ASP A 456 14.27 12.57 -29.43
N SER A 457 14.51 12.27 -30.71
CA SER A 457 15.66 11.47 -31.15
C SER A 457 16.94 12.27 -31.35
N SER A 458 16.89 13.60 -31.32
CA SER A 458 18.05 14.49 -31.48
C SER A 458 18.98 14.47 -30.26
N GLN A 459 18.47 14.13 -29.08
CA GLN A 459 19.23 13.88 -27.86
C GLN A 459 18.83 12.52 -27.27
N PRO A 460 19.26 11.40 -27.89
CA PRO A 460 18.78 10.08 -27.51
C PRO A 460 19.24 9.71 -26.09
N ASN A 461 18.33 9.80 -25.14
CA ASN A 461 18.54 9.33 -23.77
C ASN A 461 18.21 7.84 -23.69
N ILE A 462 19.19 7.00 -24.07
CA ILE A 462 19.06 5.52 -24.09
C ILE A 462 18.55 5.00 -22.74
N ARG A 463 18.93 5.64 -21.63
CA ARG A 463 18.52 5.23 -20.29
C ARG A 463 17.02 5.44 -20.07
N GLU A 464 16.51 6.64 -20.31
CA GLU A 464 15.08 6.97 -20.16
C GLU A 464 14.20 6.12 -21.07
N MET A 465 14.66 5.87 -22.29
CA MET A 465 13.99 4.97 -23.23
C MET A 465 14.00 3.51 -22.77
N SER A 466 15.13 3.03 -22.25
CA SER A 466 15.24 1.67 -21.69
C SER A 466 14.34 1.50 -20.47
N ASP A 467 14.23 2.54 -19.63
CA ASP A 467 13.32 2.56 -18.49
C ASP A 467 11.85 2.52 -18.97
N LEU A 468 11.47 3.28 -20.00
CA LEU A 468 10.12 3.18 -20.59
C LEU A 468 9.84 1.80 -21.18
N LEU A 469 10.78 1.18 -21.89
CA LEU A 469 10.61 -0.16 -22.45
C LEU A 469 10.50 -1.23 -21.36
N GLU A 470 11.32 -1.14 -20.31
CA GLU A 470 11.19 -1.98 -19.12
C GLU A 470 9.79 -1.83 -18.50
N HIS A 471 9.27 -0.60 -18.43
CA HIS A 471 7.95 -0.31 -17.89
C HIS A 471 6.85 -1.04 -18.64
N LEU A 472 6.87 -0.93 -19.97
CA LEU A 472 5.88 -1.56 -20.83
C LEU A 472 5.98 -3.09 -20.76
N VAL A 473 7.20 -3.64 -20.76
CA VAL A 473 7.40 -5.10 -20.63
C VAL A 473 6.92 -5.59 -19.26
N ARG A 474 7.21 -4.89 -18.16
CA ARG A 474 6.69 -5.22 -16.83
C ARG A 474 5.16 -5.15 -16.79
N PHE A 475 4.55 -4.14 -17.42
CA PHE A 475 3.10 -4.02 -17.50
C PHE A 475 2.48 -5.24 -18.20
N HIS A 476 3.05 -5.64 -19.34
CA HIS A 476 2.61 -6.84 -20.06
C HIS A 476 2.87 -8.13 -19.28
N HIS A 477 3.99 -8.22 -18.56
CA HIS A 477 4.27 -9.33 -17.66
C HIS A 477 3.18 -9.50 -16.60
N VAL A 478 2.74 -8.42 -15.96
CA VAL A 478 1.65 -8.46 -14.97
C VAL A 478 0.32 -8.78 -15.63
N LYS A 479 0.04 -8.20 -16.81
CA LYS A 479 -1.17 -8.48 -17.59
C LYS A 479 -1.34 -9.96 -17.88
N ASP A 480 -0.27 -10.62 -18.31
CA ASP A 480 -0.31 -12.03 -18.73
C ASP A 480 -0.05 -13.02 -17.58
N LEU A 481 0.25 -12.52 -16.38
CA LEU A 481 0.49 -13.36 -15.20
C LEU A 481 -0.73 -14.24 -14.92
N LYS A 482 -0.53 -15.55 -14.88
CA LYS A 482 -1.57 -16.56 -14.63
C LYS A 482 -0.96 -17.75 -13.89
N ASN A 483 -1.78 -18.44 -13.09
CA ASN A 483 -1.35 -19.71 -12.52
C ASN A 483 -1.53 -20.81 -13.58
N THR A 484 -0.42 -21.37 -14.07
CA THR A 484 -0.45 -22.48 -15.05
C THR A 484 -0.48 -23.85 -14.39
N GLU A 485 -0.40 -23.91 -13.06
CA GLU A 485 -0.34 -25.15 -12.27
C GLU A 485 -1.65 -25.42 -11.51
N ASP A 486 -2.66 -24.54 -11.63
CA ASP A 486 -3.97 -24.74 -11.01
C ASP A 486 -4.71 -25.89 -11.68
N SER A 487 -5.13 -26.88 -10.89
CA SER A 487 -5.97 -27.99 -11.33
C SER A 487 -7.43 -27.60 -11.54
N GLY A 488 -7.81 -26.32 -11.36
CA GLY A 488 -9.18 -25.79 -11.46
C GLY A 488 -10.02 -26.06 -10.20
N THR A 489 -9.51 -26.84 -9.25
CA THR A 489 -10.16 -27.11 -7.95
C THR A 489 -10.15 -25.88 -7.05
N PHE A 490 -9.11 -25.04 -7.13
CA PHE A 490 -9.01 -23.84 -6.32
C PHE A 490 -9.87 -22.69 -6.86
N GLU A 491 -10.00 -22.56 -8.19
CA GLU A 491 -10.93 -21.59 -8.81
C GLU A 491 -12.40 -21.80 -8.37
N ASN A 492 -12.78 -23.05 -8.06
CA ASN A 492 -14.11 -23.37 -7.55
C ASN A 492 -14.29 -23.06 -6.04
N SER A 493 -13.26 -22.58 -5.34
CA SER A 493 -13.32 -22.30 -3.91
C SER A 493 -13.86 -20.90 -3.58
N PHE A 494 -14.20 -20.11 -4.59
CA PHE A 494 -14.76 -18.78 -4.43
C PHE A 494 -15.64 -18.40 -5.63
N GLN A 495 -16.50 -17.40 -5.43
CA GLN A 495 -17.34 -16.87 -6.48
C GLN A 495 -17.05 -15.38 -6.66
N VAL A 496 -16.88 -14.94 -7.91
CA VAL A 496 -16.78 -13.52 -8.28
C VAL A 496 -18.01 -13.14 -9.10
N GLU A 497 -18.72 -12.10 -8.66
CA GLU A 497 -19.83 -11.53 -9.39
C GLU A 497 -19.59 -10.04 -9.63
N VAL A 498 -19.91 -9.58 -10.84
CA VAL A 498 -19.76 -8.17 -11.21
C VAL A 498 -21.12 -7.61 -11.60
N PHE A 499 -21.46 -6.45 -11.05
CA PHE A 499 -22.66 -5.71 -11.39
C PHE A 499 -22.28 -4.31 -11.87
N VAL A 500 -22.92 -3.83 -12.93
CA VAL A 500 -22.73 -2.46 -13.44
C VAL A 500 -24.03 -1.68 -13.33
N ASN A 501 -23.92 -0.40 -12.94
CA ASN A 501 -25.07 0.50 -12.91
C ASN A 501 -25.55 0.77 -14.34
N ILE A 502 -26.86 0.70 -14.55
CA ILE A 502 -27.51 1.04 -15.82
C ILE A 502 -28.15 2.42 -15.70
N ASP A 503 -28.10 3.20 -16.78
CA ASP A 503 -28.88 4.41 -16.91
C ASP A 503 -30.38 4.11 -17.01
N ARG A 504 -31.19 4.94 -16.35
CA ARG A 504 -32.65 4.79 -16.41
C ARG A 504 -33.19 5.36 -17.72
N PRO A 505 -34.28 4.79 -18.27
CA PRO A 505 -35.18 5.56 -19.12
C PRO A 505 -35.84 6.68 -18.28
N ASP A 506 -36.06 7.84 -18.87
CA ASP A 506 -36.38 9.13 -18.21
C ASP A 506 -37.62 9.17 -17.28
N ASN A 507 -38.37 8.07 -17.10
CA ASN A 507 -39.72 8.06 -16.49
C ASN A 507 -39.90 7.18 -15.23
N ALA A 508 -38.86 6.85 -14.45
CA ALA A 508 -39.00 6.03 -13.23
C ALA A 508 -38.68 6.78 -11.92
N THR A 509 -39.59 6.69 -10.94
CA THR A 509 -39.64 7.47 -9.68
C THR A 509 -38.97 6.84 -8.45
N SER A 510 -38.32 5.67 -8.55
CA SER A 510 -37.53 5.12 -7.43
C SER A 510 -36.22 5.91 -7.24
N ILE A 511 -35.45 5.75 -6.17
CA ILE A 511 -34.24 6.58 -5.92
C ILE A 511 -32.92 5.84 -6.26
N GLU A 512 -32.94 4.51 -6.44
CA GLU A 512 -31.76 3.71 -6.82
C GLU A 512 -31.80 3.23 -8.29
N GLY A 513 -30.73 3.50 -9.07
CA GLY A 513 -30.60 3.01 -10.44
C GLY A 513 -30.51 1.48 -10.51
N GLY A 514 -31.05 0.86 -11.57
CA GLY A 514 -30.99 -0.59 -11.76
C GLY A 514 -29.54 -1.09 -11.95
N LYS A 515 -29.25 -2.29 -11.45
CA LYS A 515 -27.97 -2.98 -11.65
C LYS A 515 -28.13 -4.15 -12.61
N ARG A 516 -27.18 -4.35 -13.52
CA ARG A 516 -27.10 -5.55 -14.37
C ARG A 516 -25.89 -6.37 -13.99
N LYS A 517 -26.07 -7.69 -13.86
CA LYS A 517 -24.95 -8.63 -13.75
C LYS A 517 -24.17 -8.66 -15.06
N ALA A 518 -22.89 -8.37 -15.00
CA ALA A 518 -21.99 -8.44 -16.15
C ALA A 518 -21.48 -9.88 -16.33
N ASP A 519 -21.25 -10.26 -17.58
CA ASP A 519 -20.56 -11.51 -17.92
C ASP A 519 -19.05 -11.26 -17.80
N THR A 520 -18.40 -11.92 -16.84
CA THR A 520 -16.98 -11.76 -16.53
C THR A 520 -16.05 -12.40 -17.58
N SER A 521 -16.61 -13.15 -18.54
CA SER A 521 -15.85 -13.74 -19.66
C SER A 521 -15.71 -12.79 -20.86
N GLN A 522 -16.42 -11.66 -20.85
CA GLN A 522 -16.45 -10.67 -21.92
C GLN A 522 -15.97 -9.31 -21.44
N VAL A 523 -15.68 -8.41 -22.38
CA VAL A 523 -15.39 -7.01 -22.08
C VAL A 523 -16.62 -6.34 -21.48
N ILE A 524 -16.48 -5.80 -20.27
CA ILE A 524 -17.55 -5.15 -19.51
C ILE A 524 -17.62 -3.68 -19.91
N SER A 525 -18.60 -3.33 -20.73
CA SER A 525 -18.88 -1.93 -21.10
C SER A 525 -19.56 -1.17 -19.98
N ILE A 526 -19.06 0.03 -19.68
CA ILE A 526 -19.58 0.91 -18.62
C ILE A 526 -19.45 2.39 -19.01
N GLY A 527 -20.44 3.20 -18.64
CA GLY A 527 -20.41 4.64 -18.91
C GLY A 527 -19.41 5.39 -18.02
N HIS A 528 -18.97 6.56 -18.48
CA HIS A 528 -18.11 7.45 -17.73
C HIS A 528 -18.79 7.90 -16.43
N ASN A 529 -18.03 7.91 -15.33
CA ASN A 529 -18.52 8.20 -13.97
C ASN A 529 -19.53 7.19 -13.41
N LYS A 530 -19.78 6.06 -14.05
CA LYS A 530 -20.63 4.99 -13.50
C LYS A 530 -19.85 4.07 -12.56
N LYS A 531 -20.58 3.29 -11.76
CA LYS A 531 -20.01 2.37 -10.78
C LYS A 531 -20.15 0.92 -11.25
N ALA A 532 -19.08 0.15 -11.08
CA ALA A 532 -19.09 -1.30 -11.07
C ALA A 532 -19.03 -1.79 -9.62
N GLU A 533 -19.82 -2.78 -9.25
CA GLU A 533 -19.76 -3.50 -7.98
C GLU A 533 -19.14 -4.87 -8.24
N ILE A 534 -18.09 -5.21 -7.51
CA ILE A 534 -17.47 -6.53 -7.52
C ILE A 534 -17.75 -7.18 -6.17
N ILE A 535 -18.33 -8.37 -6.23
CA ILE A 535 -18.64 -9.20 -5.08
C ILE A 535 -17.75 -10.42 -5.14
N ILE A 536 -17.00 -10.69 -4.07
CA ILE A 536 -16.15 -11.88 -3.97
C ILE A 536 -16.57 -12.65 -2.73
N ARG A 537 -17.01 -13.89 -2.91
CA ARG A 537 -17.52 -14.78 -1.85
C ARG A 537 -16.57 -15.95 -1.65
N ASN A 538 -16.21 -16.22 -0.40
CA ASN A 538 -15.45 -17.40 -0.04
C ASN A 538 -16.38 -18.62 0.09
N GLU A 539 -16.11 -19.67 -0.69
CA GLU A 539 -16.80 -20.96 -0.64
C GLU A 539 -15.89 -22.08 -0.12
N ALA A 540 -14.63 -21.77 0.16
CA ALA A 540 -13.63 -22.68 0.68
C ALA A 540 -13.86 -23.01 2.17
N PRO A 541 -13.32 -24.15 2.63
CA PRO A 541 -13.33 -24.50 4.05
C PRO A 541 -12.23 -23.77 4.86
N HIS A 542 -11.45 -22.89 4.24
CA HIS A 542 -10.39 -22.09 4.84
C HIS A 542 -10.49 -20.62 4.41
N ASP A 543 -9.82 -19.73 5.13
CA ASP A 543 -9.84 -18.30 4.81
C ASP A 543 -9.10 -18.03 3.50
N LEU A 544 -9.60 -17.06 2.72
CA LEU A 544 -8.98 -16.63 1.47
C LEU A 544 -8.47 -15.20 1.59
N TYR A 545 -7.46 -14.87 0.80
CA TYR A 545 -6.86 -13.54 0.78
C TYR A 545 -6.90 -12.99 -0.65
N VAL A 546 -7.44 -11.78 -0.78
CA VAL A 546 -7.74 -11.15 -2.06
C VAL A 546 -6.97 -9.85 -2.23
N SER A 547 -6.36 -9.66 -3.39
CA SER A 547 -5.77 -8.40 -3.82
C SER A 547 -6.30 -8.05 -5.21
N VAL A 548 -6.67 -6.78 -5.44
CA VAL A 548 -7.14 -6.31 -6.75
C VAL A 548 -6.23 -5.22 -7.28
N TYR A 549 -5.72 -5.39 -8.50
CA TYR A 549 -4.87 -4.41 -9.18
C TYR A 549 -5.56 -3.89 -10.43
N ASN A 550 -5.58 -2.56 -10.60
CA ASN A 550 -6.02 -1.95 -11.84
C ASN A 550 -4.82 -1.68 -12.76
N LEU A 551 -4.83 -2.32 -13.92
CA LEU A 551 -3.97 -1.99 -15.06
C LEU A 551 -4.68 -0.90 -15.86
N SER A 552 -4.25 0.33 -15.62
CA SER A 552 -4.87 1.54 -16.16
C SER A 552 -4.45 1.84 -17.61
N PRO A 553 -5.24 2.63 -18.36
CA PRO A 553 -4.90 3.03 -19.73
C PRO A 553 -3.62 3.89 -19.84
N GLN A 554 -3.10 4.37 -18.72
CA GLN A 554 -1.86 5.16 -18.66
C GLN A 554 -0.65 4.31 -18.23
N TRP A 555 -0.71 3.00 -18.50
CA TRP A 555 0.35 2.01 -18.26
C TRP A 555 0.76 1.83 -16.79
N GLY A 556 -0.06 2.30 -15.84
CA GLY A 556 0.15 2.04 -14.42
C GLY A 556 -0.56 0.78 -13.96
N VAL A 557 0.05 0.07 -13.01
CA VAL A 557 -0.56 -1.03 -12.25
C VAL A 557 -0.68 -0.59 -10.82
N VAL A 558 -1.90 -0.35 -10.35
CA VAL A 558 -2.16 0.25 -9.04
C VAL A 558 -3.03 -0.68 -8.22
N ASN A 559 -2.69 -0.87 -6.94
CA ASN A 559 -3.54 -1.58 -6.00
C ASN A 559 -4.89 -0.85 -5.83
N ALA A 560 -5.95 -1.46 -6.34
CA ALA A 560 -7.29 -0.88 -6.41
C ALA A 560 -8.04 -0.97 -5.07
N LEU A 561 -7.61 -1.85 -4.16
CA LEU A 561 -8.13 -1.94 -2.80
C LEU A 561 -7.40 -0.99 -1.84
N SER A 562 -6.20 -0.52 -2.19
CA SER A 562 -5.35 0.32 -1.34
C SER A 562 -5.08 -0.27 0.05
N GLU A 563 -5.00 -1.60 0.10
CA GLU A 563 -4.65 -2.42 1.27
C GLU A 563 -3.76 -3.59 0.82
N THR A 564 -2.91 -4.11 1.70
CA THR A 564 -1.99 -5.21 1.36
C THR A 564 -2.73 -6.42 0.76
N PHE A 565 -3.81 -6.84 1.40
CA PHE A 565 -4.79 -7.83 0.96
C PHE A 565 -6.05 -7.70 1.81
N THR A 566 -7.21 -8.12 1.29
CA THR A 566 -8.42 -8.33 2.07
C THR A 566 -8.53 -9.80 2.47
N LYS A 567 -8.79 -10.09 3.74
CA LYS A 567 -9.12 -11.45 4.18
C LYS A 567 -10.62 -11.70 4.05
N ILE A 568 -11.02 -12.81 3.42
CA ILE A 568 -12.40 -13.28 3.31
C ILE A 568 -12.54 -14.57 4.12
N ALA A 569 -13.28 -14.52 5.23
CA ALA A 569 -13.37 -15.63 6.17
C ALA A 569 -14.28 -16.77 5.69
N THR A 570 -14.13 -17.95 6.26
CA THR A 570 -15.02 -19.11 5.97
C THR A 570 -16.46 -18.93 6.46
N LYS A 571 -16.66 -18.14 7.52
CA LYS A 571 -17.93 -17.85 8.18
C LYS A 571 -18.00 -16.37 8.51
N ASN A 572 -19.22 -15.82 8.56
CA ASN A 572 -19.42 -14.47 9.10
C ASN A 572 -19.06 -14.48 10.59
N GLY A 573 -18.04 -13.72 10.97
CA GLY A 573 -17.61 -13.52 12.34
C GLY A 573 -17.40 -12.03 12.64
N PRO A 574 -17.08 -11.67 13.89
CA PRO A 574 -16.57 -10.34 14.21
C PRO A 574 -15.33 -10.07 13.33
N GLY A 575 -15.29 -8.98 12.57
CA GLY A 575 -14.06 -8.50 11.92
C GLY A 575 -13.84 -8.90 10.45
N TYR A 576 -14.27 -10.09 10.01
CA TYR A 576 -14.13 -10.51 8.60
C TYR A 576 -15.40 -11.14 8.02
N PRO A 577 -15.90 -10.66 6.87
CA PRO A 577 -17.07 -11.22 6.23
C PRO A 577 -16.71 -12.44 5.37
N LYS A 578 -17.69 -13.33 5.16
CA LYS A 578 -17.59 -14.42 4.17
C LYS A 578 -17.58 -13.91 2.72
N MET A 579 -17.83 -12.63 2.53
CA MET A 579 -17.94 -11.99 1.23
C MET A 579 -17.55 -10.52 1.33
N ILE A 580 -16.82 -10.03 0.33
CA ILE A 580 -16.52 -8.61 0.20
C ILE A 580 -17.30 -8.02 -0.96
N ARG A 581 -17.71 -6.76 -0.81
CA ARG A 581 -18.33 -5.94 -1.85
C ARG A 581 -17.48 -4.71 -2.06
N LYS A 582 -16.98 -4.51 -3.27
CA LYS A 582 -16.13 -3.37 -3.63
C LYS A 582 -16.73 -2.63 -4.82
N PHE A 583 -16.88 -1.32 -4.68
CA PHE A 583 -17.39 -0.47 -5.75
C PHE A 583 -16.25 0.24 -6.46
N PHE A 584 -16.22 0.24 -7.78
CA PHE A 584 -15.22 0.93 -8.59
C PHE A 584 -15.93 1.97 -9.46
N LYS A 585 -15.57 3.24 -9.29
CA LYS A 585 -16.07 4.31 -10.18
C LYS A 585 -15.19 4.36 -11.42
N MET A 586 -15.74 3.94 -12.54
CA MET A 586 -15.04 3.86 -13.82
C MET A 586 -15.05 5.22 -14.52
N ARG A 587 -13.89 5.68 -14.98
CA ARG A 587 -13.71 7.02 -15.55
C ARG A 587 -12.65 6.99 -16.65
N VAL A 588 -12.96 7.67 -17.74
CA VAL A 588 -11.95 8.11 -18.71
C VAL A 588 -11.07 9.17 -18.01
N PRO A 589 -9.75 8.97 -17.90
CA PRO A 589 -8.85 9.91 -17.24
C PRO A 589 -8.93 11.32 -17.84
N GLU A 590 -8.85 12.36 -17.01
CA GLU A 590 -8.93 13.76 -17.48
C GLU A 590 -7.87 14.10 -18.53
N GLY A 591 -6.65 13.56 -18.39
CA GLY A 591 -5.59 13.75 -19.38
C GLY A 591 -5.95 13.20 -20.77
N MET A 592 -6.69 12.08 -20.82
CA MET A 592 -7.19 11.49 -22.06
C MET A 592 -8.34 12.32 -22.64
N LEU A 593 -9.28 12.76 -21.79
CA LEU A 593 -10.37 13.66 -22.21
C LEU A 593 -9.84 14.97 -22.81
N LYS A 594 -8.80 15.57 -22.20
CA LYS A 594 -8.13 16.77 -22.71
C LYS A 594 -7.44 16.54 -24.06
N ASN A 595 -7.01 15.31 -24.33
CA ASN A 595 -6.41 14.89 -25.59
C ASN A 595 -7.46 14.45 -26.64
N GLY A 596 -8.75 14.55 -26.32
CA GLY A 596 -9.85 14.21 -27.23
C GLY A 596 -10.31 12.76 -27.20
N ASP A 597 -9.75 11.92 -26.31
CA ASP A 597 -10.20 10.53 -26.17
C ASP A 597 -11.58 10.47 -25.50
N THR A 598 -12.48 9.63 -26.04
CA THR A 598 -13.84 9.46 -25.53
C THR A 598 -14.05 8.14 -24.78
N SER A 599 -13.05 7.26 -24.76
CA SER A 599 -13.11 5.99 -24.05
C SER A 599 -11.72 5.50 -23.60
N CYS A 600 -11.70 4.57 -22.65
CA CYS A 600 -10.48 3.91 -22.19
C CYS A 600 -10.74 2.44 -21.85
N LYS A 601 -9.65 1.67 -21.73
CA LYS A 601 -9.68 0.29 -21.25
C LYS A 601 -8.93 0.17 -19.94
N ASP A 602 -9.53 -0.51 -18.98
CA ASP A 602 -8.95 -0.84 -17.69
C ASP A 602 -9.01 -2.37 -17.52
N ILE A 603 -8.00 -2.98 -16.90
CA ILE A 603 -8.04 -4.41 -16.57
C ILE A 603 -7.93 -4.55 -15.06
N LEU A 604 -8.95 -5.10 -14.42
CA LEU A 604 -8.89 -5.46 -13.01
C LEU A 604 -8.38 -6.89 -12.86
N LYS A 605 -7.15 -7.01 -12.35
CA LYS A 605 -6.52 -8.28 -11.95
C LYS A 605 -6.89 -8.61 -10.52
N ILE A 606 -7.69 -9.65 -10.31
CA ILE A 606 -8.12 -10.15 -9.00
C ILE A 606 -7.29 -11.38 -8.66
N PHE A 607 -6.41 -11.25 -7.68
CA PHE A 607 -5.66 -12.36 -7.13
C PHE A 607 -6.40 -12.93 -5.93
N VAL A 608 -6.57 -14.26 -5.90
CA VAL A 608 -7.12 -14.99 -4.77
C VAL A 608 -6.07 -16.00 -4.32
N THR A 609 -5.77 -16.01 -3.03
CA THR A 609 -4.67 -16.79 -2.46
C THR A 609 -5.12 -17.50 -1.19
N SER A 610 -4.61 -18.71 -0.98
CA SER A 610 -4.82 -19.51 0.24
C SER A 610 -4.05 -18.99 1.45
N HIS A 611 -3.07 -18.11 1.21
CA HIS A 611 -2.17 -17.56 2.21
C HIS A 611 -2.10 -16.03 2.06
N PRO A 612 -1.87 -15.29 3.15
CA PRO A 612 -1.64 -13.86 3.07
C PRO A 612 -0.48 -13.57 2.12
N SER A 613 -0.78 -12.97 0.97
CA SER A 613 0.18 -12.81 -0.13
C SER A 613 0.20 -11.37 -0.57
N TRP A 614 1.39 -10.78 -0.52
CA TRP A 614 1.59 -9.40 -0.96
C TRP A 614 2.21 -9.38 -2.35
N MET A 615 1.59 -8.64 -3.26
CA MET A 615 1.94 -8.59 -4.69
C MET A 615 2.36 -7.19 -5.14
N TYR A 616 2.89 -6.40 -4.21
CA TYR A 616 3.21 -5.00 -4.49
C TYR A 616 4.28 -4.87 -5.61
N ASN A 617 5.13 -5.89 -5.82
CA ASN A 617 6.23 -5.86 -6.80
C ASN A 617 5.70 -5.87 -8.24
N LEU A 618 4.39 -6.13 -8.39
CA LEU A 618 3.66 -6.05 -9.63
C LEU A 618 3.14 -4.62 -9.90
N GLN A 619 3.21 -3.70 -8.93
CA GLN A 619 2.76 -2.33 -9.12
C GLN A 619 3.72 -1.53 -9.97
N LEU A 620 3.14 -0.67 -10.81
CA LEU A 620 3.84 0.20 -11.72
C LEU A 620 3.19 1.58 -11.66
N PRO A 621 3.97 2.65 -11.62
CA PRO A 621 3.42 4.00 -11.69
C PRO A 621 2.76 4.27 -13.05
N LYS A 622 1.88 5.27 -13.09
CA LYS A 622 1.37 5.78 -14.37
C LYS A 622 2.47 6.58 -15.08
N LEU A 623 2.57 6.45 -16.41
CA LEU A 623 3.62 7.13 -17.18
C LEU A 623 3.53 8.67 -17.13
N ASN A 624 2.39 9.27 -16.80
CA ASN A 624 2.28 10.73 -16.66
C ASN A 624 2.67 11.27 -15.27
N ALA A 625 2.99 10.38 -14.32
CA ALA A 625 3.35 10.72 -12.94
C ALA A 625 4.84 10.47 -12.67
N TYR A 626 5.71 10.70 -13.67
CA TYR A 626 7.16 10.45 -13.61
C TYR A 626 7.86 11.25 -12.50
N HIS A 627 7.80 10.72 -11.26
CA HIS A 627 8.70 11.02 -10.15
C HIS A 627 8.81 9.74 -9.30
N GLY A 628 10.03 9.19 -9.22
CA GLY A 628 10.43 7.84 -8.78
C GLY A 628 9.72 7.18 -7.59
N PHE A 629 9.69 5.83 -7.59
CA PHE A 629 8.79 5.01 -6.80
C PHE A 629 9.46 3.84 -6.07
N GLY A 630 9.27 3.77 -4.74
CA GLY A 630 9.90 2.97 -3.66
C GLY A 630 9.70 1.44 -3.52
N GLU A 631 10.59 0.83 -2.72
CA GLU A 631 11.00 -0.59 -2.49
C GLU A 631 10.22 -1.43 -1.41
N SER A 632 9.98 -2.76 -1.57
CA SER A 632 9.32 -3.64 -0.56
C SER A 632 10.11 -4.59 0.31
N SER A 633 9.44 -5.26 1.25
CA SER A 633 9.70 -6.65 1.68
C SER A 633 8.39 -7.49 1.69
N PRO A 634 8.38 -8.78 1.30
CA PRO A 634 7.31 -9.73 1.52
C PRO A 634 7.30 -10.18 2.98
N ARG A 635 6.15 -10.71 3.42
CA ARG A 635 5.90 -11.22 4.76
C ARG A 635 5.60 -12.71 4.73
N ARG A 636 5.84 -13.35 5.89
CA ARG A 636 5.68 -14.78 6.17
C ARG A 636 4.23 -15.24 6.18
N SER A 637 4.00 -16.42 5.60
CA SER A 637 2.87 -17.30 5.91
C SER A 637 3.19 -18.17 7.13
N ASP A 638 2.31 -18.19 8.13
CA ASP A 638 2.37 -19.17 9.21
C ASP A 638 2.20 -20.59 8.65
N PRO A 639 2.87 -21.61 9.21
CA PRO A 639 2.68 -22.99 8.80
C PRO A 639 1.35 -23.50 9.34
N ILE A 640 0.31 -23.42 8.52
CA ILE A 640 -0.80 -24.37 8.56
C ILE A 640 -0.60 -25.24 7.33
N ALA A 641 -0.68 -26.56 7.48
CA ALA A 641 -0.61 -27.51 6.37
C ALA A 641 -1.86 -27.38 5.48
N ILE A 642 -1.96 -26.26 4.78
CA ILE A 642 -2.92 -25.98 3.72
C ILE A 642 -2.12 -25.99 2.43
N GLU A 643 -2.64 -26.65 1.41
CA GLU A 643 -2.05 -26.66 0.08
C GLU A 643 -1.89 -25.21 -0.42
N GLU A 644 -0.65 -24.82 -0.76
CA GLU A 644 -0.30 -23.46 -1.21
C GLU A 644 -0.89 -23.20 -2.62
N ASN A 645 -2.13 -22.72 -2.66
CA ASN A 645 -2.84 -22.43 -3.90
C ASN A 645 -3.09 -20.94 -4.11
N TRP A 646 -3.10 -20.53 -5.39
CA TRP A 646 -3.46 -19.19 -5.84
C TRP A 646 -4.11 -19.25 -7.21
N THR A 647 -4.91 -18.25 -7.54
CA THR A 647 -5.38 -18.01 -8.90
C THR A 647 -5.49 -16.51 -9.14
N VAL A 648 -5.57 -16.14 -10.42
CA VAL A 648 -5.71 -14.76 -10.84
C VAL A 648 -6.69 -14.63 -12.00
N MET A 649 -7.73 -13.84 -11.78
CA MET A 649 -8.75 -13.49 -12.76
C MET A 649 -8.45 -12.12 -13.36
N SER A 650 -8.71 -11.94 -14.64
CA SER A 650 -8.70 -10.63 -15.30
C SER A 650 -10.13 -10.24 -15.71
N LEU A 651 -10.55 -9.04 -15.33
CA LEU A 651 -11.80 -8.45 -15.79
C LEU A 651 -11.49 -7.24 -16.68
N ASP A 652 -11.84 -7.33 -17.96
CA ASP A 652 -11.62 -6.25 -18.92
C ASP A 652 -12.80 -5.27 -18.90
N PHE A 653 -12.53 -4.00 -18.63
CA PHE A 653 -13.53 -2.93 -18.68
C PHE A 653 -13.28 -2.01 -19.87
N HIS A 654 -14.35 -1.63 -20.54
CA HIS A 654 -14.35 -0.54 -21.53
C HIS A 654 -15.22 0.61 -21.01
N THR A 655 -14.58 1.71 -20.65
CA THR A 655 -15.25 2.91 -20.14
C THR A 655 -15.40 3.92 -21.25
N ALA A 656 -16.62 4.39 -21.54
CA ALA A 656 -16.89 5.39 -22.58
C ALA A 656 -17.79 6.52 -22.06
N LEU A 657 -17.66 7.72 -22.64
CA LEU A 657 -18.47 8.90 -22.29
C LEU A 657 -19.98 8.68 -22.38
#